data_AF-A0A835XXI8-F1
#
_entry.id   AF-A0A835XXI8-F1
#
_cell.length_a   1.000
_cell.length_b   1.000
_cell.length_c   1.000
_cell.angle_alpha   90.00
_cell.angle_beta   90.00
_cell.angle_gamma   90.00
#
_symmetry.space_group_name_H-M   'P 1'
#
loop_
_entity.id
_entity.type
_entity.pdbx_description
1 polymer ?
#
loop_
_entity_poly.entity_id
_entity_poly.type
_entity_poly.pdbx_seq_one_letter_code
_entity_poly.pdbx_strand_id
1 'polypeptide(L)'
;MAASISGAFSRDLADLLTGISGSAYGRSATCSTYNLWSYDVYPIVLGGSSAQDAEPVAIASAPATGGRVFALGHEGLVQNAGTAGDKVDRLVMNAWRWLAQGRLVLRVAVPNSGYDGAMQRLKSAMPDVSVTTAVMDMDTFAAGGSSNVDVYLIDSYYYGYTAAHAAAIKNWLTQLSMKGLFVTGHAWAWAQSHPNANIYSDVSINKVLWPLGFSLSVRYKYGFLDAPALVPDKWPYYNALYTVTALTEQLQGGAALPSDALVPAWAAIRALFDTLPARADISSFMELAPVYTALAPLRGAAISGLPDLANLAWTKLDPPPAATMRYLTNTLQLLSNVAGPYARDPYASMWAINSPFGFPVVLSKDEGAATVAATEPAGGGRVVAFGHEAMLTGCCSAGDNYDKLSVNAFRWAANGTKTIRIATIANWMAAPIANIRVALLALKDGPTDVTTTAMTLDQFASGGSANVDVLWMDMYSEYSAVHVSAILAWIKAKPNRGIIASGQSWYWAYDHAQDSVFAARSAHKVLWPLGLAQTTQGTGATQPAPSSTAPLSWLWYNAGYSLPRIRDALKNPSAPQPGPEVYATANAGLAILTAVLPARGTPGTADIVATMDAARSTNGAVAGPKTPLEVMSTPPSAFLDVAMDAWAVRIRDLTNLKPSRSAAAYPGLPTAGAAPVNSLAVTFSANNVVTPPNSQMPSVNQATWRSTGLYAPPGKLITVKVTTPAILGKGFRVQIGAHTDDLTNKPQWKRVPVVVSSWPLVNATLTIGSPMGGLIFVTVPRDAQLGQATVTITGAVRAPRYEYGKTTPAQWRATVRSYPAPWAELDSGKLTIMVPSSLIRNMSDPDPLLKHWNAVMDAMAVLGNIPTQRYRAERFLLDTDISVGWMHAGYPIMAPDLPVVHNEMLNLAYLQNSGAWGPYHEIGHQHQWADEQFSGTGEASNNVFVVYAMNVTGVVPSRIENDVTPEKRKPIRDKYFADGANWQKDWGVFVALDTYMLLAEGFGWQFYKDLSAVYTSLTFRIGDDSARVQFYIQSGCKVSKRNLVPFFAKWGFPVMQPTRDVCGAFPAWAENPMPRLVP
;
A
#
# COMPACT_ATOMS: atom_id res chain seq x y z
N MET A 1 42.46 -4.54 -23.19
CA MET A 1 41.60 -5.30 -24.12
C MET A 1 40.31 -4.56 -24.45
N ALA A 2 39.45 -4.19 -23.49
CA ALA A 2 38.16 -3.51 -23.77
C ALA A 2 38.27 -2.22 -24.62
N ALA A 3 39.29 -1.39 -24.39
CA ALA A 3 39.47 -0.13 -25.13
C ALA A 3 40.04 -0.29 -26.55
N SER A 4 40.72 -1.41 -26.88
CA SER A 4 41.21 -1.66 -28.25
C SER A 4 40.16 -2.36 -29.12
N ILE A 5 39.30 -3.16 -28.50
CA ILE A 5 38.16 -3.84 -29.15
C ILE A 5 37.09 -2.81 -29.54
N SER A 6 36.82 -1.80 -28.70
CA SER A 6 35.84 -0.75 -29.01
C SER A 6 36.20 0.08 -30.25
N GLY A 7 37.49 0.36 -30.49
CA GLY A 7 37.93 1.19 -31.62
C GLY A 7 37.91 0.51 -32.99
N ALA A 8 38.15 -0.81 -33.05
CA ALA A 8 38.02 -1.59 -34.29
C ALA A 8 36.55 -1.90 -34.60
N PHE A 9 35.77 -2.26 -33.59
CA PHE A 9 34.33 -2.48 -33.68
C PHE A 9 33.58 -1.25 -34.23
N SER A 10 33.84 -0.05 -33.69
CA SER A 10 33.17 1.17 -34.17
C SER A 10 33.46 1.48 -35.64
N ARG A 11 34.64 1.12 -36.15
CA ARG A 11 34.98 1.31 -37.57
C ARG A 11 34.31 0.27 -38.47
N ASP A 12 34.45 -1.01 -38.15
CA ASP A 12 33.83 -2.08 -38.93
C ASP A 12 32.29 -1.96 -38.95
N LEU A 13 31.70 -1.56 -37.83
CA LEU A 13 30.27 -1.29 -37.72
C LEU A 13 29.85 -0.09 -38.60
N ALA A 14 30.64 0.98 -38.63
CA ALA A 14 30.36 2.13 -39.50
C ALA A 14 30.40 1.73 -40.98
N ASP A 15 31.38 0.92 -41.39
CA ASP A 15 31.47 0.41 -42.76
C ASP A 15 30.26 -0.47 -43.12
N LEU A 16 29.89 -1.39 -42.23
CA LEU A 16 28.76 -2.31 -42.44
C LEU A 16 27.41 -1.58 -42.47
N LEU A 17 27.25 -0.52 -41.68
CA LEU A 17 26.02 0.28 -41.61
C LEU A 17 26.05 1.55 -42.49
N THR A 18 27.05 1.70 -43.36
CA THR A 18 27.17 2.88 -44.23
C THR A 18 25.93 3.03 -45.12
N GLY A 19 25.26 4.18 -45.03
CA GLY A 19 24.03 4.46 -45.79
C GLY A 19 22.77 3.77 -45.25
N ILE A 20 22.85 3.16 -44.07
CA ILE A 20 21.73 2.50 -43.37
C ILE A 20 21.39 3.36 -42.15
N SER A 21 20.36 4.20 -42.24
CA SER A 21 19.89 5.06 -41.13
C SER A 21 18.36 5.09 -41.01
N GLY A 22 17.84 5.19 -39.78
CA GLY A 22 16.40 5.27 -39.45
C GLY A 22 15.71 3.90 -39.23
N SER A 23 14.49 3.91 -38.67
CA SER A 23 13.89 2.77 -37.95
C SER A 23 13.27 1.62 -38.76
N ALA A 24 13.27 1.64 -40.10
CA ALA A 24 12.65 0.58 -40.91
C ALA A 24 13.58 0.04 -42.01
N TYR A 25 13.78 -1.29 -42.04
CA TYR A 25 14.66 -1.99 -43.00
C TYR A 25 14.03 -2.34 -44.36
N GLY A 26 12.72 -2.08 -44.54
CA GLY A 26 12.01 -2.21 -45.82
C GLY A 26 11.61 -3.65 -46.22
N ARG A 27 12.41 -4.66 -45.84
CA ARG A 27 12.11 -6.09 -45.99
C ARG A 27 12.52 -6.82 -44.72
N SER A 28 11.72 -7.80 -44.29
CA SER A 28 12.06 -8.68 -43.17
C SER A 28 11.77 -10.13 -43.52
N ALA A 29 12.66 -11.01 -43.09
CA ALA A 29 12.47 -12.46 -43.15
C ALA A 29 12.48 -13.01 -41.72
N THR A 30 11.91 -14.21 -41.56
CA THR A 30 11.95 -14.94 -40.29
C THR A 30 13.35 -15.53 -40.09
N CYS A 31 14.26 -14.72 -39.56
CA CYS A 31 15.67 -15.09 -39.47
C CYS A 31 15.92 -16.00 -38.28
N SER A 32 16.78 -17.00 -38.45
CA SER A 32 17.42 -17.66 -37.31
C SER A 32 18.30 -16.67 -36.57
N THR A 33 18.42 -16.86 -35.28
CA THR A 33 19.26 -16.03 -34.41
C THR A 33 20.66 -16.62 -34.26
N TYR A 34 21.61 -15.81 -33.82
CA TYR A 34 22.99 -16.23 -33.57
C TYR A 34 23.33 -16.23 -32.08
N ASN A 35 24.06 -17.26 -31.69
CA ASN A 35 24.61 -17.46 -30.36
C ASN A 35 26.09 -17.10 -30.38
N LEU A 36 26.56 -16.27 -29.46
CA LEU A 36 27.89 -15.67 -29.49
C LEU A 36 28.66 -16.03 -28.22
N TRP A 37 29.97 -16.25 -28.31
CA TRP A 37 30.81 -16.49 -27.12
C TRP A 37 32.26 -16.02 -27.26
N SER A 38 32.64 -15.50 -28.44
CA SER A 38 33.91 -14.80 -28.63
C SER A 38 33.73 -13.29 -28.53
N TYR A 39 34.69 -12.62 -27.90
CA TYR A 39 34.72 -11.16 -27.80
C TYR A 39 35.01 -10.46 -29.14
N ASP A 40 35.48 -11.21 -30.14
CA ASP A 40 35.74 -10.70 -31.48
C ASP A 40 34.51 -10.81 -32.40
N VAL A 41 33.36 -11.28 -31.88
CA VAL A 41 32.11 -11.46 -32.61
C VAL A 41 31.05 -10.51 -32.04
N TYR A 42 30.31 -9.84 -32.92
CA TYR A 42 29.43 -8.76 -32.53
C TYR A 42 28.13 -8.66 -33.35
N PRO A 43 26.95 -8.44 -32.73
CA PRO A 43 25.71 -8.12 -33.42
C PRO A 43 25.80 -6.82 -34.22
N ILE A 44 25.29 -6.90 -35.45
CA ILE A 44 25.10 -5.78 -36.37
C ILE A 44 23.62 -5.38 -36.44
N VAL A 45 22.74 -6.39 -36.48
CA VAL A 45 21.28 -6.21 -36.52
C VAL A 45 20.62 -7.20 -35.57
N LEU A 46 19.63 -6.71 -34.82
CA LEU A 46 18.78 -7.54 -33.98
C LEU A 46 17.44 -7.80 -34.67
N GLY A 47 16.89 -8.99 -34.50
CA GLY A 47 15.53 -9.31 -34.89
C GLY A 47 14.61 -9.22 -33.69
N GLY A 48 13.40 -8.70 -33.88
CA GLY A 48 12.41 -8.52 -32.82
C GLY A 48 11.51 -7.31 -33.07
N SER A 49 10.36 -7.28 -32.40
CA SER A 49 9.38 -6.17 -32.52
C SER A 49 9.58 -5.07 -31.47
N SER A 50 10.43 -5.29 -30.46
CA SER A 50 10.78 -4.31 -29.42
C SER A 50 12.17 -4.58 -28.87
N ALA A 51 12.75 -3.59 -28.17
CA ALA A 51 14.05 -3.73 -27.52
C ALA A 51 14.10 -4.86 -26.45
N GLN A 52 12.94 -5.25 -25.91
CA GLN A 52 12.83 -6.31 -24.90
C GLN A 52 12.88 -7.72 -25.49
N ASP A 53 12.59 -7.88 -26.80
CA ASP A 53 12.56 -9.17 -27.50
C ASP A 53 13.65 -9.29 -28.60
N ALA A 54 14.63 -8.38 -28.57
CA ALA A 54 15.63 -8.24 -29.60
C ALA A 54 16.75 -9.30 -29.45
N GLU A 55 17.00 -10.09 -30.50
CA GLU A 55 18.08 -11.10 -30.54
C GLU A 55 18.95 -10.94 -31.81
N PRO A 56 20.25 -11.29 -31.79
CA PRO A 56 21.11 -11.13 -32.97
C PRO A 56 20.64 -11.96 -34.17
N VAL A 57 20.38 -11.30 -35.30
CA VAL A 57 20.03 -11.97 -36.58
C VAL A 57 21.05 -11.67 -37.69
N ALA A 58 21.90 -10.66 -37.49
CA ALA A 58 23.10 -10.43 -38.27
C ALA A 58 24.28 -10.12 -37.33
N ILE A 59 25.42 -10.75 -37.59
CA ILE A 59 26.64 -10.59 -36.78
C ILE A 59 27.85 -10.41 -37.69
N ALA A 60 28.91 -9.82 -37.14
CA ALA A 60 30.20 -9.75 -37.78
C ALA A 60 31.31 -10.18 -36.81
N SER A 61 32.42 -10.64 -37.35
CA SER A 61 33.64 -10.92 -36.61
C SER A 61 34.86 -10.49 -37.40
N ALA A 62 35.77 -9.80 -36.74
CA ALA A 62 37.05 -9.37 -37.31
C ALA A 62 38.17 -9.63 -36.28
N PRO A 63 38.61 -10.89 -36.14
CA PRO A 63 39.70 -11.21 -35.21
C PRO A 63 40.99 -10.50 -35.61
N ALA A 64 41.84 -10.21 -34.63
CA ALA A 64 43.13 -9.53 -34.85
C ALA A 64 44.07 -10.27 -35.84
N THR A 65 43.80 -11.55 -36.14
CA THR A 65 44.55 -12.40 -37.07
C THR A 65 44.23 -12.14 -38.56
N GLY A 66 43.28 -11.28 -38.90
CA GLY A 66 43.16 -10.67 -40.24
C GLY A 66 42.13 -11.24 -41.21
N GLY A 67 41.32 -12.23 -40.82
CA GLY A 67 40.14 -12.68 -41.58
C GLY A 67 38.86 -11.96 -41.13
N ARG A 68 37.83 -11.88 -41.99
CA ARG A 68 36.53 -11.29 -41.65
C ARG A 68 35.40 -12.30 -41.85
N VAL A 69 34.41 -12.27 -40.96
CA VAL A 69 33.22 -13.12 -41.04
C VAL A 69 31.98 -12.27 -40.91
N PHE A 70 31.01 -12.46 -41.79
CA PHE A 70 29.68 -11.86 -41.68
C PHE A 70 28.64 -12.97 -41.75
N ALA A 71 27.67 -12.96 -40.84
CA ALA A 71 26.63 -13.98 -40.80
C ALA A 71 25.24 -13.34 -40.79
N LEU A 72 24.32 -13.90 -41.58
CA LEU A 72 22.93 -13.45 -41.69
C LEU A 72 21.97 -14.65 -41.64
N GLY A 73 21.01 -14.61 -40.72
CA GLY A 73 20.22 -15.77 -40.31
C GLY A 73 19.15 -16.26 -41.30
N HIS A 74 19.22 -15.87 -42.58
CA HIS A 74 18.34 -16.37 -43.63
C HIS A 74 18.96 -16.20 -45.03
N GLU A 75 19.00 -17.28 -45.81
CA GLU A 75 19.56 -17.36 -47.16
C GLU A 75 18.77 -16.56 -48.18
N GLY A 76 17.43 -16.57 -48.12
CA GLY A 76 16.56 -15.74 -48.96
C GLY A 76 16.89 -14.25 -48.94
N LEU A 77 17.50 -13.71 -47.87
CA LEU A 77 17.94 -12.32 -47.83
C LEU A 77 19.19 -12.07 -48.69
N VAL A 78 20.08 -13.05 -48.79
CA VAL A 78 21.27 -12.99 -49.66
C VAL A 78 20.90 -13.33 -51.10
N GLN A 79 20.11 -14.39 -51.30
CA GLN A 79 19.66 -14.83 -52.62
C GLN A 79 18.88 -13.73 -53.34
N ASN A 80 18.05 -12.97 -52.63
CA ASN A 80 17.24 -11.88 -53.22
C ASN A 80 17.86 -10.49 -53.04
N ALA A 81 19.11 -10.38 -52.60
CA ALA A 81 19.77 -9.10 -52.37
C ALA A 81 19.87 -8.29 -53.67
N GLY A 82 19.40 -7.05 -53.63
CA GLY A 82 19.42 -6.08 -54.74
C GLY A 82 18.14 -6.07 -55.59
N THR A 83 17.09 -6.80 -55.21
CA THR A 83 15.80 -6.79 -55.93
C THR A 83 14.86 -5.67 -55.50
N ALA A 84 14.98 -5.18 -54.26
CA ALA A 84 14.02 -4.26 -53.65
C ALA A 84 14.62 -2.85 -53.42
N GLY A 85 15.94 -2.73 -53.45
CA GLY A 85 16.66 -1.48 -53.20
C GLY A 85 16.60 -1.01 -51.74
N ASP A 86 16.23 -1.90 -50.82
CA ASP A 86 15.99 -1.57 -49.41
C ASP A 86 17.26 -1.61 -48.55
N LYS A 87 17.10 -1.46 -47.22
CA LYS A 87 18.24 -1.43 -46.30
C LYS A 87 18.88 -2.80 -46.09
N VAL A 88 18.14 -3.89 -46.29
CA VAL A 88 18.71 -5.24 -46.22
C VAL A 88 19.58 -5.48 -47.45
N ASP A 89 19.12 -5.04 -48.63
CA ASP A 89 19.93 -5.04 -49.85
C ASP A 89 21.23 -4.26 -49.63
N ARG A 90 21.14 -3.05 -49.06
CA ARG A 90 22.32 -2.24 -48.69
C ARG A 90 23.23 -2.97 -47.70
N LEU A 91 22.68 -3.59 -46.65
CA LEU A 91 23.44 -4.32 -45.64
C LEU A 91 24.22 -5.49 -46.24
N VAL A 92 23.58 -6.27 -47.10
CA VAL A 92 24.24 -7.40 -47.79
C VAL A 92 25.35 -6.89 -48.69
N MET A 93 25.14 -5.80 -49.44
CA MET A 93 26.17 -5.21 -50.30
C MET A 93 27.35 -4.63 -49.49
N ASN A 94 27.06 -3.97 -48.37
CA ASN A 94 28.08 -3.47 -47.45
C ASN A 94 28.89 -4.64 -46.85
N ALA A 95 28.22 -5.74 -46.47
CA ALA A 95 28.89 -6.94 -45.97
C ALA A 95 29.83 -7.55 -47.03
N TRP A 96 29.42 -7.65 -48.29
CA TRP A 96 30.31 -8.12 -49.36
C TRP A 96 31.52 -7.21 -49.57
N ARG A 97 31.33 -5.89 -49.60
CA ARG A 97 32.42 -4.91 -49.70
C ARG A 97 33.36 -4.99 -48.49
N TRP A 98 32.79 -5.16 -47.30
CA TRP A 98 33.53 -5.27 -46.05
C TRP A 98 34.36 -6.55 -46.00
N LEU A 99 33.81 -7.68 -46.45
CA LEU A 99 34.55 -8.95 -46.59
C LEU A 99 35.63 -8.89 -47.68
N ALA A 100 35.40 -8.12 -48.76
CA ALA A 100 36.38 -7.92 -49.83
C ALA A 100 37.64 -7.18 -49.37
N GLN A 101 37.56 -6.44 -48.26
CA GLN A 101 38.69 -5.78 -47.60
C GLN A 101 39.45 -4.85 -48.56
N GLY A 102 38.72 -4.11 -49.40
CA GLY A 102 39.27 -3.12 -50.32
C GLY A 102 39.91 -3.69 -51.60
N ARG A 103 39.76 -4.99 -51.89
CA ARG A 103 40.26 -5.58 -53.13
C ARG A 103 39.53 -5.07 -54.37
N LEU A 104 40.30 -4.78 -55.43
CA LEU A 104 39.78 -4.47 -56.77
C LEU A 104 39.50 -5.71 -57.62
N VAL A 105 40.00 -6.88 -57.21
CA VAL A 105 39.68 -8.18 -57.84
C VAL A 105 39.22 -9.13 -56.74
N LEU A 106 38.01 -9.66 -56.88
CA LEU A 106 37.36 -10.47 -55.85
C LEU A 106 36.95 -11.82 -56.42
N ARG A 107 37.60 -12.89 -55.95
CA ARG A 107 37.25 -14.26 -56.33
C ARG A 107 36.29 -14.83 -55.29
N VAL A 108 35.02 -14.95 -55.68
CA VAL A 108 33.94 -15.43 -54.82
C VAL A 108 33.62 -16.89 -55.16
N ALA A 109 33.57 -17.74 -54.15
CA ALA A 109 33.00 -19.07 -54.30
C ALA A 109 31.65 -19.16 -53.56
N VAL A 110 30.71 -19.90 -54.15
CA VAL A 110 29.39 -20.18 -53.58
C VAL A 110 29.14 -21.69 -53.59
N PRO A 111 28.32 -22.23 -52.67
CA PRO A 111 28.23 -23.66 -52.47
C PRO A 111 27.41 -24.37 -53.57
N ASN A 112 26.54 -23.64 -54.28
CA ASN A 112 25.70 -24.14 -55.36
C ASN A 112 25.22 -22.98 -56.26
N SER A 113 24.60 -23.32 -57.40
CA SER A 113 24.07 -22.37 -58.39
C SER A 113 22.85 -21.57 -57.93
N GLY A 114 22.24 -21.90 -56.78
CA GLY A 114 21.13 -21.14 -56.19
C GLY A 114 21.49 -19.69 -55.85
N TYR A 115 22.78 -19.36 -55.80
CA TYR A 115 23.27 -18.00 -55.56
C TYR A 115 23.68 -17.25 -56.82
N ASP A 116 23.57 -17.83 -58.03
CA ASP A 116 24.03 -17.21 -59.27
C ASP A 116 23.40 -15.83 -59.51
N GLY A 117 22.10 -15.70 -59.22
CA GLY A 117 21.39 -14.43 -59.32
C GLY A 117 21.92 -13.37 -58.34
N ALA A 118 22.23 -13.77 -57.10
CA ALA A 118 22.83 -12.87 -56.11
C ALA A 118 24.24 -12.45 -56.54
N MET A 119 25.01 -13.37 -57.12
CA MET A 119 26.36 -13.12 -57.64
C MET A 119 26.36 -12.18 -58.86
N GLN A 120 25.36 -12.26 -59.74
CA GLN A 120 25.18 -11.31 -60.84
C GLN A 120 24.85 -9.90 -60.34
N ARG A 121 23.98 -9.78 -59.32
CA ARG A 121 23.67 -8.50 -58.69
C ARG A 121 24.86 -7.93 -57.94
N LEU A 122 25.65 -8.78 -57.30
CA LEU A 122 26.90 -8.40 -56.66
C LEU A 122 27.89 -7.77 -57.65
N LYS A 123 28.10 -8.41 -58.82
CA LYS A 123 28.91 -7.84 -59.92
C LYS A 123 28.40 -6.47 -60.35
N SER A 124 27.08 -6.30 -60.43
CA SER A 124 26.45 -5.04 -60.83
C SER A 124 26.57 -3.95 -59.75
N ALA A 125 26.53 -4.34 -58.47
CA ALA A 125 26.58 -3.42 -57.32
C ALA A 125 28.02 -2.99 -56.94
N MET A 126 29.03 -3.64 -57.48
CA MET A 126 30.45 -3.30 -57.28
C MET A 126 31.16 -3.13 -58.65
N PRO A 127 30.76 -2.16 -59.48
CA PRO A 127 31.33 -1.97 -60.81
C PRO A 127 32.83 -1.58 -60.77
N ASP A 128 33.29 -1.10 -59.63
CA ASP A 128 34.68 -0.76 -59.31
C ASP A 128 35.54 -1.97 -58.91
N VAL A 129 34.93 -3.16 -58.75
CA VAL A 129 35.60 -4.40 -58.36
C VAL A 129 35.35 -5.47 -59.41
N SER A 130 36.42 -6.07 -59.94
CA SER A 130 36.33 -7.21 -60.84
C SER A 130 35.99 -8.47 -60.05
N VAL A 131 34.70 -8.85 -60.04
CA VAL A 131 34.23 -10.04 -59.31
C VAL A 131 34.17 -11.26 -60.23
N THR A 132 34.91 -12.32 -59.89
CA THR A 132 34.78 -13.65 -60.51
C THR A 132 34.10 -14.62 -59.56
N THR A 133 33.27 -15.51 -60.09
CA THR A 133 32.38 -16.36 -59.29
C THR A 133 32.51 -17.81 -59.74
N ALA A 134 32.68 -18.72 -58.78
CA ALA A 134 32.70 -20.15 -59.03
C ALA A 134 31.74 -20.88 -58.08
N VAL A 135 31.09 -21.94 -58.58
CA VAL A 135 30.40 -22.90 -57.73
C VAL A 135 31.44 -23.89 -57.23
N MET A 136 31.58 -23.99 -55.91
CA MET A 136 32.54 -24.86 -55.24
C MET A 136 31.91 -25.42 -53.98
N ASP A 137 31.80 -26.75 -53.89
CA ASP A 137 31.36 -27.42 -52.67
C ASP A 137 32.45 -27.41 -51.58
N MET A 138 32.05 -27.72 -50.35
CA MET A 138 32.93 -27.64 -49.20
C MET A 138 34.05 -28.67 -49.23
N ASP A 139 33.80 -29.86 -49.79
CA ASP A 139 34.80 -30.92 -49.90
C ASP A 139 35.94 -30.47 -50.83
N THR A 140 35.60 -29.88 -51.99
CA THR A 140 36.55 -29.29 -52.94
C THR A 140 37.30 -28.10 -52.32
N PHE A 141 36.61 -27.26 -51.56
CA PHE A 141 37.23 -26.15 -50.83
C PHE A 141 38.29 -26.66 -49.84
N ALA A 142 37.93 -27.67 -49.04
CA ALA A 142 38.80 -28.26 -48.02
C ALA A 142 39.97 -29.08 -48.62
N ALA A 143 39.78 -29.69 -49.79
CA ALA A 143 40.82 -30.43 -50.52
C ALA A 143 41.88 -29.53 -51.21
N GLY A 144 41.85 -28.21 -50.97
CA GLY A 144 42.84 -27.25 -51.47
C GLY A 144 42.32 -26.29 -52.56
N GLY A 145 41.06 -26.43 -52.98
CA GLY A 145 40.41 -25.49 -53.92
C GLY A 145 40.28 -24.06 -53.39
N SER A 146 40.38 -23.87 -52.07
CA SER A 146 40.31 -22.59 -51.37
C SER A 146 41.46 -21.61 -51.65
N SER A 147 42.57 -22.09 -52.21
CA SER A 147 43.77 -21.28 -52.51
C SER A 147 43.49 -20.07 -53.41
N ASN A 148 42.56 -20.20 -54.35
CA ASN A 148 42.16 -19.15 -55.29
C ASN A 148 40.83 -18.47 -54.94
N VAL A 149 40.31 -18.66 -53.74
CA VAL A 149 39.07 -18.04 -53.25
C VAL A 149 39.41 -16.94 -52.26
N ASP A 150 38.80 -15.76 -52.42
CA ASP A 150 38.99 -14.61 -51.52
C ASP A 150 37.81 -14.47 -50.54
N VAL A 151 36.59 -14.70 -51.01
CA VAL A 151 35.39 -14.78 -50.16
C VAL A 151 34.64 -16.06 -50.47
N TYR A 152 34.26 -16.80 -49.43
CA TYR A 152 33.48 -18.03 -49.58
C TYR A 152 32.15 -17.88 -48.86
N LEU A 153 31.07 -18.21 -49.55
CA LEU A 153 29.74 -18.29 -48.95
C LEU A 153 29.47 -19.73 -48.51
N ILE A 154 28.98 -19.88 -47.29
CA ILE A 154 28.49 -21.14 -46.75
C ILE A 154 27.04 -20.96 -46.31
N ASP A 155 26.25 -22.01 -46.45
CA ASP A 155 24.86 -22.00 -46.03
C ASP A 155 24.49 -23.18 -45.14
N SER A 156 23.42 -23.02 -44.35
CA SER A 156 22.99 -24.04 -43.40
C SER A 156 22.39 -25.29 -44.05
N TYR A 157 22.17 -25.29 -45.37
CA TYR A 157 21.54 -26.40 -46.09
C TYR A 157 22.53 -27.47 -46.53
N TYR A 158 23.83 -27.19 -46.49
CA TYR A 158 24.82 -28.24 -46.68
C TYR A 158 24.96 -29.09 -45.41
N TYR A 159 24.39 -30.30 -45.45
CA TYR A 159 24.37 -31.23 -44.30
C TYR A 159 25.70 -31.96 -44.06
N GLY A 160 26.69 -31.82 -44.94
CA GLY A 160 27.95 -32.57 -44.93
C GLY A 160 29.12 -31.95 -44.16
N TYR A 161 28.92 -30.84 -43.41
CA TYR A 161 30.05 -30.19 -42.72
C TYR A 161 30.71 -31.11 -41.69
N THR A 162 32.05 -31.13 -41.71
CA THR A 162 32.88 -31.96 -40.83
C THR A 162 33.86 -31.09 -40.03
N ALA A 163 34.48 -31.68 -39.00
CA ALA A 163 35.56 -31.02 -38.27
C ALA A 163 36.76 -30.67 -39.18
N ALA A 164 37.03 -31.48 -40.22
CA ALA A 164 38.05 -31.17 -41.21
C ALA A 164 37.69 -29.92 -42.03
N HIS A 165 36.42 -29.74 -42.40
CA HIS A 165 35.93 -28.53 -43.05
C HIS A 165 36.08 -27.30 -42.14
N ALA A 166 35.75 -27.45 -40.85
CA ALA A 166 35.93 -26.39 -39.86
C ALA A 166 37.39 -25.98 -39.71
N ALA A 167 38.31 -26.96 -39.65
CA ALA A 167 39.74 -26.71 -39.62
C ALA A 167 40.23 -26.03 -40.91
N ALA A 168 39.76 -26.46 -42.08
CA ALA A 168 40.11 -25.86 -43.36
C ALA A 168 39.69 -24.39 -43.44
N ILE A 169 38.46 -24.06 -43.01
CA ILE A 169 37.95 -22.69 -42.96
C ILE A 169 38.71 -21.85 -41.93
N LYS A 170 38.92 -22.37 -40.71
CA LYS A 170 39.66 -21.66 -39.66
C LYS A 170 41.09 -21.37 -40.12
N ASN A 171 41.77 -22.35 -40.72
CA ASN A 171 43.11 -22.17 -41.28
C ASN A 171 43.08 -21.16 -42.43
N TRP A 172 42.14 -21.26 -43.36
CA TRP A 172 42.02 -20.32 -44.47
C TRP A 172 41.79 -18.87 -44.01
N LEU A 173 40.96 -18.66 -42.99
CA LEU A 173 40.71 -17.33 -42.40
C LEU A 173 41.89 -16.78 -41.60
N THR A 174 42.76 -17.64 -41.06
CA THR A 174 43.88 -17.24 -40.18
C THR A 174 45.23 -17.19 -40.88
N GLN A 175 45.41 -17.94 -41.97
CA GLN A 175 46.70 -18.04 -42.68
C GLN A 175 47.02 -16.80 -43.52
N LEU A 176 46.02 -16.11 -44.06
CA LEU A 176 46.21 -14.95 -44.93
C LEU A 176 45.29 -13.82 -44.51
N SER A 177 45.88 -12.73 -44.02
CA SER A 177 45.16 -11.46 -43.83
C SER A 177 44.42 -11.12 -45.12
N MET A 178 43.14 -10.80 -45.01
CA MET A 178 42.22 -10.51 -46.11
C MET A 178 41.31 -11.65 -46.62
N LYS A 179 41.14 -12.80 -45.94
CA LYS A 179 40.06 -13.75 -46.35
C LYS A 179 38.71 -13.40 -45.71
N GLY A 180 37.62 -13.75 -46.39
CA GLY A 180 36.26 -13.43 -45.96
C GLY A 180 35.30 -14.62 -45.98
N LEU A 181 34.57 -14.86 -44.90
CA LEU A 181 33.52 -15.87 -44.85
C LEU A 181 32.14 -15.20 -44.76
N PHE A 182 31.25 -15.52 -45.71
CA PHE A 182 29.85 -15.13 -45.64
C PHE A 182 29.03 -16.34 -45.21
N VAL A 183 28.37 -16.24 -44.06
CA VAL A 183 27.52 -17.31 -43.52
C VAL A 183 26.06 -16.93 -43.72
N THR A 184 25.26 -17.84 -44.25
CA THR A 184 23.84 -17.60 -44.44
C THR A 184 22.98 -18.85 -44.17
N GLY A 185 21.66 -18.68 -44.23
CA GLY A 185 20.71 -19.77 -43.97
C GLY A 185 20.09 -19.73 -42.58
N HIS A 186 19.09 -20.58 -42.40
CA HIS A 186 18.34 -20.71 -41.15
C HIS A 186 18.36 -22.17 -40.64
N ALA A 187 18.21 -22.35 -39.33
CA ALA A 187 18.16 -23.65 -38.68
C ALA A 187 16.76 -24.03 -38.16
N TRP A 188 15.83 -23.07 -38.05
CA TRP A 188 14.48 -23.34 -37.54
C TRP A 188 13.71 -24.37 -38.39
N ALA A 189 13.91 -24.41 -39.71
CA ALA A 189 13.25 -25.38 -40.59
C ALA A 189 13.79 -26.80 -40.37
N TRP A 190 15.11 -26.93 -40.22
CA TRP A 190 15.75 -28.21 -39.89
C TRP A 190 15.29 -28.73 -38.53
N ALA A 191 15.15 -27.85 -37.54
CA ALA A 191 14.71 -28.22 -36.20
C ALA A 191 13.28 -28.78 -36.17
N GLN A 192 12.40 -28.29 -37.05
CA GLN A 192 11.03 -28.82 -37.17
C GLN A 192 11.01 -30.29 -37.60
N SER A 193 11.98 -30.73 -38.42
CA SER A 193 12.11 -32.13 -38.84
C SER A 193 13.03 -32.96 -37.95
N HIS A 194 13.76 -32.33 -37.02
CA HIS A 194 14.68 -32.99 -36.08
C HIS A 194 14.43 -32.53 -34.63
N PRO A 195 13.21 -32.70 -34.09
CA PRO A 195 12.79 -32.11 -32.81
C PRO A 195 13.57 -32.62 -31.59
N ASN A 196 14.32 -33.73 -31.74
CA ASN A 196 15.09 -34.37 -30.67
C ASN A 196 16.61 -34.28 -30.89
N ALA A 197 17.07 -33.63 -31.95
CA ALA A 197 18.49 -33.51 -32.27
C ALA A 197 19.12 -32.28 -31.61
N ASN A 198 20.41 -32.37 -31.27
CA ASN A 198 21.14 -31.27 -30.64
C ASN A 198 21.57 -30.27 -31.72
N ILE A 199 21.09 -29.04 -31.61
CA ILE A 199 21.37 -27.97 -32.57
C ILE A 199 22.87 -27.66 -32.73
N TYR A 200 23.67 -27.77 -31.68
CA TYR A 200 25.08 -27.40 -31.71
C TYR A 200 25.98 -28.47 -32.33
N SER A 201 25.64 -29.76 -32.15
CA SER A 201 26.40 -30.87 -32.73
C SER A 201 25.82 -31.39 -34.05
N ASP A 202 24.51 -31.34 -34.22
CA ASP A 202 23.80 -32.11 -35.25
C ASP A 202 23.40 -31.23 -36.44
N VAL A 203 23.22 -29.91 -36.24
CA VAL A 203 23.20 -28.99 -37.39
C VAL A 203 24.61 -28.85 -37.91
N SER A 204 24.82 -29.43 -39.09
CA SER A 204 26.12 -29.53 -39.75
C SER A 204 26.91 -28.22 -39.73
N ILE A 205 26.29 -27.09 -40.08
CA ILE A 205 27.01 -25.80 -40.21
C ILE A 205 27.63 -25.37 -38.89
N ASN A 206 27.01 -25.71 -37.75
CA ASN A 206 27.54 -25.34 -36.44
C ASN A 206 28.89 -26.01 -36.15
N LYS A 207 29.23 -27.14 -36.79
CA LYS A 207 30.59 -27.73 -36.71
C LYS A 207 31.67 -26.78 -37.23
N VAL A 208 31.33 -25.93 -38.21
CA VAL A 208 32.21 -24.93 -38.81
C VAL A 208 32.17 -23.60 -38.07
N LEU A 209 30.98 -23.15 -37.66
CA LEU A 209 30.82 -21.86 -36.98
C LEU A 209 31.38 -21.91 -35.56
N TRP A 210 31.26 -23.05 -34.89
CA TRP A 210 31.62 -23.19 -33.49
C TRP A 210 33.09 -22.82 -33.19
N PRO A 211 34.09 -23.31 -33.95
CA PRO A 211 35.47 -22.89 -33.75
C PRO A 211 35.75 -21.40 -34.03
N LEU A 212 34.82 -20.67 -34.65
CA LEU A 212 34.89 -19.23 -34.94
C LEU A 212 34.27 -18.36 -33.84
N GLY A 213 33.69 -18.97 -32.79
CA GLY A 213 33.19 -18.23 -31.63
C GLY A 213 31.70 -17.90 -31.63
N PHE A 214 30.91 -18.54 -32.53
CA PHE A 214 29.46 -18.37 -32.61
C PHE A 214 28.75 -19.57 -33.25
N SER A 215 27.43 -19.68 -33.11
CA SER A 215 26.60 -20.71 -33.76
C SER A 215 25.27 -20.17 -34.26
N LEU A 216 24.65 -20.87 -35.21
CA LEU A 216 23.30 -20.64 -35.67
C LEU A 216 22.29 -21.33 -34.74
N SER A 217 21.23 -20.62 -34.36
CA SER A 217 20.18 -21.08 -33.44
C SER A 217 18.91 -21.48 -34.18
N VAL A 218 18.09 -22.34 -33.55
CA VAL A 218 16.74 -22.69 -34.04
C VAL A 218 15.70 -21.62 -33.69
N ARG A 219 16.04 -20.70 -32.79
CA ARG A 219 15.18 -19.55 -32.47
C ARG A 219 15.12 -18.63 -33.66
N TYR A 220 13.92 -18.15 -33.95
CA TYR A 220 13.69 -17.23 -35.06
C TYR A 220 13.03 -15.94 -34.60
N LYS A 221 13.38 -14.85 -35.27
CA LYS A 221 12.82 -13.52 -35.04
C LYS A 221 12.36 -12.88 -36.33
N TYR A 222 11.36 -12.01 -36.19
CA TYR A 222 10.81 -11.22 -37.28
C TYR A 222 11.01 -9.73 -37.00
N GLY A 223 11.19 -8.94 -38.06
CA GLY A 223 11.57 -7.53 -37.98
C GLY A 223 13.07 -7.34 -37.77
N PHE A 224 13.54 -6.11 -37.97
CA PHE A 224 14.94 -5.71 -37.81
C PHE A 224 15.04 -4.43 -36.98
N LEU A 225 15.93 -4.42 -36.00
CA LEU A 225 16.25 -3.34 -35.09
C LEU A 225 17.76 -3.04 -35.13
N ASP A 226 18.12 -1.77 -34.99
CA ASP A 226 19.52 -1.34 -34.95
C ASP A 226 20.19 -1.80 -33.64
N ALA A 227 21.15 -2.73 -33.75
CA ALA A 227 21.88 -3.25 -32.59
C ALA A 227 22.68 -2.18 -31.79
N PRO A 228 23.34 -1.19 -32.43
CA PRO A 228 24.25 -0.28 -31.72
C PRO A 228 23.58 0.69 -30.74
N ALA A 229 22.28 0.99 -30.94
CA ALA A 229 21.54 1.92 -30.10
C ALA A 229 21.03 1.29 -28.79
N LEU A 230 21.08 -0.03 -28.65
CA LEU A 230 20.33 -0.77 -27.62
C LEU A 230 21.17 -1.71 -26.73
N VAL A 231 22.43 -2.00 -27.06
CA VAL A 231 23.12 -3.20 -26.52
C VAL A 231 24.53 -3.03 -25.88
N PRO A 232 25.20 -1.86 -25.76
CA PRO A 232 26.55 -1.83 -25.15
C PRO A 232 26.64 -2.51 -23.77
N ASP A 233 25.63 -2.34 -22.91
CA ASP A 233 25.62 -2.90 -21.55
C ASP A 233 25.09 -4.35 -21.50
N LYS A 234 24.36 -4.81 -22.52
CA LYS A 234 23.76 -6.16 -22.57
C LYS A 234 24.68 -7.21 -23.23
N TRP A 235 25.81 -6.79 -23.78
CA TRP A 235 26.77 -7.64 -24.50
C TRP A 235 27.30 -8.86 -23.73
N PRO A 236 27.78 -8.73 -22.47
CA PRO A 236 28.36 -9.86 -21.75
C PRO A 236 27.30 -10.91 -21.41
N TYR A 237 26.04 -10.49 -21.28
CA TYR A 237 24.90 -11.34 -20.92
C TYR A 237 24.49 -12.27 -22.07
N TYR A 238 24.44 -11.76 -23.31
CA TYR A 238 24.21 -12.61 -24.48
C TYR A 238 25.34 -13.64 -24.66
N ASN A 239 26.60 -13.24 -24.44
CA ASN A 239 27.75 -14.15 -24.54
C ASN A 239 27.70 -15.27 -23.49
N ALA A 240 27.31 -14.96 -22.25
CA ALA A 240 27.28 -15.94 -21.16
C ALA A 240 26.10 -16.92 -21.25
N LEU A 241 24.91 -16.45 -21.62
CA LEU A 241 23.70 -17.29 -21.69
C LEU A 241 23.87 -18.50 -22.61
N TYR A 242 24.43 -18.27 -23.80
CA TYR A 242 24.55 -19.30 -24.83
C TYR A 242 25.74 -20.24 -24.60
N THR A 243 26.86 -19.70 -24.10
CA THR A 243 28.03 -20.48 -23.67
C THR A 243 27.64 -21.51 -22.60
N VAL A 244 26.84 -21.09 -21.62
CA VAL A 244 26.35 -21.95 -20.53
C VAL A 244 25.38 -23.01 -21.04
N THR A 245 24.46 -22.65 -21.94
CA THR A 245 23.51 -23.60 -22.52
C THR A 245 24.24 -24.75 -23.23
N ALA A 246 25.28 -24.44 -24.01
CA ALA A 246 26.07 -25.47 -24.68
C ALA A 246 26.93 -26.32 -23.72
N LEU A 247 27.46 -25.75 -22.64
CA LEU A 247 28.16 -26.50 -21.58
C LEU A 247 27.22 -27.43 -20.81
N THR A 248 25.99 -27.00 -20.56
CA THR A 248 24.96 -27.79 -19.88
C THR A 248 24.47 -28.94 -20.75
N GLU A 249 24.33 -28.74 -22.05
CA GLU A 249 24.04 -29.84 -23.00
C GLU A 249 25.20 -30.82 -23.12
N GLN A 250 26.46 -30.35 -23.01
CA GLN A 250 27.64 -31.21 -22.94
C GLN A 250 27.59 -32.16 -21.72
N LEU A 251 27.17 -31.64 -20.55
CA LEU A 251 26.99 -32.44 -19.33
C LEU A 251 25.86 -33.48 -19.45
N GLN A 252 24.84 -33.20 -20.26
CA GLN A 252 23.71 -34.11 -20.46
C GLN A 252 23.93 -35.13 -21.57
N GLY A 253 24.74 -34.81 -22.59
CA GLY A 253 24.95 -35.63 -23.79
C GLY A 253 26.29 -36.39 -23.88
N GLY A 254 27.24 -36.13 -22.98
CA GLY A 254 28.50 -36.89 -22.88
C GLY A 254 29.54 -36.64 -24.00
N ALA A 255 29.33 -35.68 -24.90
CA ALA A 255 30.31 -35.31 -25.92
C ALA A 255 31.44 -34.43 -25.34
N ALA A 256 32.69 -34.62 -25.77
CA ALA A 256 33.82 -33.81 -25.32
C ALA A 256 33.92 -32.48 -26.10
N LEU A 257 33.90 -31.34 -25.42
CA LEU A 257 34.30 -30.06 -26.02
C LEU A 257 35.83 -30.00 -26.19
N PRO A 258 36.34 -29.37 -27.28
CA PRO A 258 37.77 -29.12 -27.45
C PRO A 258 38.34 -28.27 -26.30
N SER A 259 39.51 -28.64 -25.77
CA SER A 259 40.12 -27.99 -24.59
C SER A 259 40.48 -26.52 -24.81
N ASP A 260 40.75 -26.11 -26.05
CA ASP A 260 41.05 -24.74 -26.45
C ASP A 260 39.82 -23.81 -26.43
N ALA A 261 38.60 -24.37 -26.34
CA ALA A 261 37.35 -23.62 -26.27
C ALA A 261 36.84 -23.36 -24.83
N LEU A 262 37.38 -24.06 -23.82
CA LEU A 262 36.91 -23.97 -22.42
C LEU A 262 37.36 -22.69 -21.70
N VAL A 263 38.54 -22.16 -22.05
CA VAL A 263 39.12 -20.99 -21.38
C VAL A 263 38.36 -19.68 -21.68
N PRO A 264 37.99 -19.38 -22.95
CA PRO A 264 37.16 -18.21 -23.24
C PRO A 264 35.75 -18.31 -22.65
N ALA A 265 35.17 -19.52 -22.64
CA ALA A 265 33.87 -19.79 -22.04
C ALA A 265 33.84 -19.48 -20.54
N TRP A 266 34.92 -19.80 -19.82
CA TRP A 266 35.08 -19.47 -18.41
C TRP A 266 35.13 -17.98 -18.12
N ALA A 267 35.90 -17.24 -18.92
CA ALA A 267 36.03 -15.80 -18.78
C ALA A 267 34.68 -15.09 -18.96
N ALA A 268 33.83 -15.58 -19.87
CA ALA A 268 32.47 -15.08 -20.07
C ALA A 268 31.55 -15.36 -18.86
N ILE A 269 31.59 -16.57 -18.29
CA ILE A 269 30.80 -16.93 -17.10
C ILE A 269 31.21 -16.08 -15.88
N ARG A 270 32.52 -15.87 -15.67
CA ARG A 270 32.99 -15.07 -14.53
C ARG A 270 32.61 -13.59 -14.66
N ALA A 271 32.79 -13.01 -15.85
CA ALA A 271 32.39 -11.63 -16.13
C ALA A 271 30.88 -11.40 -15.94
N LEU A 272 30.04 -12.40 -16.23
CA LEU A 272 28.62 -12.37 -15.91
C LEU A 272 28.37 -12.27 -14.40
N PHE A 273 28.97 -13.14 -13.58
CA PHE A 273 28.78 -13.10 -12.11
C PHE A 273 29.21 -11.79 -11.47
N ASP A 274 30.25 -11.16 -12.02
CA ASP A 274 30.76 -9.87 -11.56
C ASP A 274 29.82 -8.71 -11.94
N THR A 275 29.06 -8.85 -13.03
CA THR A 275 28.11 -7.84 -13.52
C THR A 275 26.67 -8.02 -13.02
N LEU A 276 26.31 -9.21 -12.50
CA LEU A 276 24.99 -9.46 -11.91
C LEU A 276 24.68 -8.55 -10.70
N PRO A 277 23.52 -7.87 -10.68
CA PRO A 277 23.09 -7.07 -9.54
C PRO A 277 22.81 -7.94 -8.31
N ALA A 278 22.97 -7.39 -7.11
CA ALA A 278 22.70 -8.11 -5.87
C ALA A 278 21.18 -8.24 -5.61
N ARG A 279 20.66 -9.48 -5.55
CA ARG A 279 19.37 -10.00 -5.01
C ARG A 279 18.04 -9.21 -5.12
N ALA A 280 17.99 -7.97 -5.62
CA ALA A 280 16.88 -7.05 -5.37
C ALA A 280 16.11 -6.57 -6.61
N ASP A 281 16.57 -6.83 -7.84
CA ASP A 281 15.86 -6.39 -9.04
C ASP A 281 15.17 -7.56 -9.78
N ILE A 282 13.84 -7.54 -9.76
CA ILE A 282 12.97 -8.53 -10.41
C ILE A 282 12.88 -8.34 -11.93
N SER A 283 13.09 -7.12 -12.44
CA SER A 283 13.17 -6.88 -13.89
C SER A 283 14.42 -7.56 -14.45
N SER A 284 15.58 -7.37 -13.81
CA SER A 284 16.82 -8.07 -14.15
C SER A 284 16.72 -9.59 -13.94
N PHE A 285 16.03 -10.06 -12.89
CA PHE A 285 15.84 -11.50 -12.65
C PHE A 285 14.99 -12.18 -13.73
N MET A 286 13.92 -11.53 -14.20
CA MET A 286 13.07 -12.06 -15.27
C MET A 286 13.74 -12.00 -16.65
N GLU A 287 14.52 -10.95 -16.94
CA GLU A 287 15.32 -10.86 -18.19
C GLU A 287 16.44 -11.92 -18.24
N LEU A 288 16.95 -12.37 -17.09
CA LEU A 288 18.05 -13.33 -16.98
C LEU A 288 17.61 -14.75 -16.58
N ALA A 289 16.30 -15.00 -16.45
CA ALA A 289 15.71 -16.32 -16.15
C ALA A 289 16.27 -17.50 -16.97
N PRO A 290 16.53 -17.36 -18.28
CA PRO A 290 17.17 -18.41 -19.07
C PRO A 290 18.62 -18.70 -18.64
N VAL A 291 19.36 -17.69 -18.17
CA VAL A 291 20.75 -17.80 -17.73
C VAL A 291 20.82 -18.56 -16.42
N TYR A 292 19.93 -18.23 -15.47
CA TYR A 292 19.81 -18.93 -14.19
C TYR A 292 19.47 -20.41 -14.39
N THR A 293 18.53 -20.69 -15.29
CA THR A 293 18.09 -22.06 -15.60
C THR A 293 19.21 -22.86 -16.27
N ALA A 294 19.95 -22.25 -17.19
CA ALA A 294 21.06 -22.89 -17.89
C ALA A 294 22.29 -23.11 -16.99
N LEU A 295 22.55 -22.24 -16.00
CA LEU A 295 23.66 -22.36 -15.03
C LEU A 295 23.40 -23.37 -13.92
N ALA A 296 22.13 -23.69 -13.63
CA ALA A 296 21.75 -24.55 -12.50
C ALA A 296 22.41 -25.95 -12.52
N PRO A 297 22.55 -26.65 -13.66
CA PRO A 297 23.20 -27.97 -13.72
C PRO A 297 24.72 -27.93 -13.51
N LEU A 298 25.35 -26.76 -13.68
CA LEU A 298 26.79 -26.56 -13.46
C LEU A 298 27.14 -26.39 -11.97
N ARG A 299 26.14 -26.17 -11.11
CA ARG A 299 26.32 -25.96 -9.67
C ARG A 299 26.84 -27.25 -9.01
N GLY A 300 28.12 -27.26 -8.69
CA GLY A 300 28.79 -28.42 -8.08
C GLY A 300 29.26 -29.49 -9.08
N ALA A 301 29.14 -29.26 -10.39
CA ALA A 301 29.70 -30.14 -11.40
C ALA A 301 31.22 -29.98 -11.50
N ALA A 302 31.98 -31.08 -11.41
CA ALA A 302 33.42 -31.08 -11.62
C ALA A 302 33.71 -31.21 -13.13
N ILE A 303 33.87 -30.08 -13.82
CA ILE A 303 34.26 -30.07 -15.23
C ILE A 303 35.79 -29.97 -15.32
N SER A 304 36.41 -30.99 -15.91
CA SER A 304 37.86 -31.00 -16.16
C SER A 304 38.26 -29.79 -17.02
N GLY A 305 39.19 -28.97 -16.53
CA GLY A 305 39.60 -27.71 -17.16
C GLY A 305 38.93 -26.44 -16.58
N LEU A 306 37.96 -26.56 -15.66
CA LEU A 306 37.27 -25.43 -15.01
C LEU A 306 37.22 -25.57 -13.47
N PRO A 307 38.36 -25.54 -12.76
CA PRO A 307 38.46 -25.90 -11.34
C PRO A 307 37.85 -24.89 -10.34
N ASP A 308 37.48 -23.67 -10.77
CA ASP A 308 37.11 -22.56 -9.88
C ASP A 308 35.60 -22.30 -9.76
N LEU A 309 34.75 -23.19 -10.28
CA LEU A 309 33.27 -23.07 -10.23
C LEU A 309 32.70 -23.02 -8.80
N ALA A 310 33.40 -23.64 -7.84
CA ALA A 310 33.00 -23.65 -6.43
C ALA A 310 33.09 -22.27 -5.75
N ASN A 311 33.92 -21.37 -6.28
CA ASN A 311 34.21 -20.06 -5.68
C ASN A 311 33.32 -18.93 -6.21
N LEU A 312 32.38 -19.22 -7.12
CA LEU A 312 31.42 -18.24 -7.63
C LEU A 312 30.34 -17.92 -6.58
N ALA A 313 29.84 -16.68 -6.57
CA ALA A 313 28.79 -16.22 -5.66
C ALA A 313 27.40 -16.73 -6.06
N TRP A 314 27.16 -18.05 -5.98
CA TRP A 314 25.92 -18.73 -6.38
C TRP A 314 24.64 -18.18 -5.72
N THR A 315 24.76 -17.52 -4.57
CA THR A 315 23.66 -16.87 -3.86
C THR A 315 23.03 -15.69 -4.61
N LYS A 316 23.71 -15.15 -5.64
CA LYS A 316 23.17 -14.18 -6.60
C LYS A 316 22.18 -14.81 -7.59
N LEU A 317 22.14 -16.14 -7.71
CA LEU A 317 21.31 -16.90 -8.66
C LEU A 317 20.09 -17.60 -8.04
N ASP A 318 19.94 -17.59 -6.71
CA ASP A 318 18.80 -18.26 -6.05
C ASP A 318 17.48 -17.53 -6.42
N PRO A 319 16.43 -18.24 -6.89
CA PRO A 319 15.17 -17.61 -7.25
C PRO A 319 14.52 -16.92 -6.05
N PRO A 320 13.72 -15.85 -6.25
CA PRO A 320 12.85 -15.37 -5.20
C PRO A 320 11.90 -16.51 -4.81
N PRO A 321 11.50 -16.58 -3.52
CA PRO A 321 10.72 -17.70 -2.98
C PRO A 321 9.54 -18.11 -3.88
N ALA A 322 9.16 -19.39 -3.94
CA ALA A 322 8.06 -19.88 -4.78
C ALA A 322 6.73 -19.10 -4.61
N ALA A 323 6.50 -18.53 -3.42
CA ALA A 323 5.38 -17.62 -3.13
C ALA A 323 5.43 -16.33 -3.95
N THR A 324 6.62 -15.80 -4.23
CA THR A 324 6.86 -14.58 -5.02
C THR A 324 6.52 -14.78 -6.50
N MET A 325 6.88 -15.92 -7.08
CA MET A 325 6.52 -16.24 -8.49
C MET A 325 5.01 -16.46 -8.66
N ARG A 326 4.38 -17.11 -7.67
CA ARG A 326 2.93 -17.31 -7.64
C ARG A 326 2.16 -15.99 -7.48
N TYR A 327 2.65 -15.07 -6.65
CA TYR A 327 2.12 -13.71 -6.51
C TYR A 327 2.09 -12.97 -7.85
N LEU A 328 3.23 -12.86 -8.54
CA LEU A 328 3.34 -12.10 -9.78
C LEU A 328 2.35 -12.63 -10.83
N THR A 329 2.23 -13.95 -10.93
CA THR A 329 1.30 -14.61 -11.86
C THR A 329 -0.15 -14.26 -11.54
N ASN A 330 -0.55 -14.32 -10.26
CA ASN A 330 -1.92 -14.04 -9.85
C ASN A 330 -2.28 -12.55 -9.94
N THR A 331 -1.37 -11.65 -9.57
CA THR A 331 -1.55 -10.20 -9.67
C THR A 331 -1.69 -9.76 -11.12
N LEU A 332 -0.88 -10.33 -12.03
CA LEU A 332 -1.00 -10.08 -13.47
C LEU A 332 -2.35 -10.54 -14.04
N GLN A 333 -2.90 -11.65 -13.54
CA GLN A 333 -4.24 -12.12 -13.95
C GLN A 333 -5.34 -11.15 -13.48
N LEU A 334 -5.25 -10.65 -12.24
CA LEU A 334 -6.24 -9.73 -11.67
C LEU A 334 -6.16 -8.33 -12.29
N LEU A 335 -4.96 -7.85 -12.61
CA LEU A 335 -4.71 -6.52 -13.20
C LEU A 335 -4.60 -6.53 -14.73
N SER A 336 -4.95 -7.64 -15.39
CA SER A 336 -4.90 -7.75 -16.84
C SER A 336 -5.76 -6.68 -17.52
N ASN A 337 -5.14 -5.87 -18.39
CA ASN A 337 -5.75 -4.73 -19.11
C ASN A 337 -6.27 -3.59 -18.22
N VAL A 338 -5.82 -3.53 -16.97
CA VAL A 338 -6.15 -2.47 -16.01
C VAL A 338 -4.99 -1.46 -15.96
N ALA A 339 -5.22 -0.20 -16.34
CA ALA A 339 -4.14 0.77 -16.54
C ALA A 339 -4.35 2.11 -15.81
N GLY A 340 -3.39 2.56 -15.01
CA GLY A 340 -3.41 3.88 -14.35
C GLY A 340 -4.15 3.90 -13.00
N PRO A 341 -4.06 5.01 -12.24
CA PRO A 341 -4.68 5.14 -10.92
C PRO A 341 -6.22 5.16 -11.01
N TYR A 342 -6.89 4.65 -9.98
CA TYR A 342 -8.35 4.58 -9.93
C TYR A 342 -8.94 5.66 -8.99
N ALA A 343 -9.91 6.43 -9.51
CA ALA A 343 -10.46 7.62 -8.85
C ALA A 343 -11.95 7.50 -8.45
N ARG A 344 -12.44 6.33 -8.04
CA ARG A 344 -13.90 6.10 -7.89
C ARG A 344 -14.39 5.99 -6.44
N ASP A 345 -13.53 5.74 -5.46
CA ASP A 345 -13.96 5.66 -4.06
C ASP A 345 -12.87 6.13 -3.08
N PRO A 346 -13.03 7.30 -2.43
CA PRO A 346 -12.12 7.79 -1.41
C PRO A 346 -12.41 7.23 0.00
N TYR A 347 -13.24 6.18 0.12
CA TYR A 347 -13.64 5.60 1.39
C TYR A 347 -13.45 4.07 1.45
N ALA A 348 -12.53 3.51 0.66
CA ALA A 348 -12.25 2.07 0.72
C ALA A 348 -11.56 1.66 2.03
N SER A 349 -12.05 0.62 2.69
CA SER A 349 -11.39 0.07 3.88
C SER A 349 -10.11 -0.68 3.52
N MET A 350 -9.07 -0.58 4.36
CA MET A 350 -7.81 -1.29 4.13
C MET A 350 -7.90 -2.77 4.54
N TRP A 351 -7.22 -3.65 3.81
CA TRP A 351 -7.11 -5.09 4.06
C TRP A 351 -5.77 -5.45 4.69
N ALA A 352 -5.84 -6.08 5.85
CA ALA A 352 -4.78 -6.86 6.45
C ALA A 352 -4.78 -8.28 5.85
N ILE A 353 -3.59 -8.77 5.52
CA ILE A 353 -3.39 -10.07 4.90
C ILE A 353 -2.59 -10.91 5.91
N ASN A 354 -3.02 -12.15 6.21
CA ASN A 354 -2.42 -13.01 7.24
C ASN A 354 -2.09 -14.44 6.75
N SER A 355 -2.24 -14.70 5.44
CA SER A 355 -1.92 -15.98 4.78
C SER A 355 -0.58 -15.95 4.04
N PRO A 356 0.25 -17.01 4.03
CA PRO A 356 1.46 -17.11 3.19
C PRO A 356 1.17 -17.24 1.68
N PHE A 357 -0.10 -17.13 1.28
CA PHE A 357 -0.55 -17.05 -0.11
C PHE A 357 -1.42 -15.82 -0.43
N GLY A 358 -1.56 -14.88 0.51
CA GLY A 358 -2.32 -13.64 0.33
C GLY A 358 -1.49 -12.46 -0.17
N PHE A 359 -2.05 -11.61 -1.02
CA PHE A 359 -1.35 -10.50 -1.66
C PHE A 359 -2.26 -9.29 -1.97
N PRO A 360 -1.71 -8.06 -1.99
CA PRO A 360 -2.46 -6.88 -2.40
C PRO A 360 -2.70 -6.86 -3.91
N VAL A 361 -3.83 -6.28 -4.32
CA VAL A 361 -4.24 -6.13 -5.73
C VAL A 361 -4.34 -4.65 -6.11
N VAL A 362 -4.94 -3.85 -5.23
CA VAL A 362 -5.03 -2.38 -5.37
C VAL A 362 -4.54 -1.76 -4.06
N LEU A 363 -3.78 -0.68 -4.18
CA LEU A 363 -3.22 0.06 -3.06
C LEU A 363 -3.87 1.45 -2.95
N SER A 364 -3.93 1.98 -1.74
CA SER A 364 -4.10 3.42 -1.52
C SER A 364 -2.87 4.16 -2.05
N LYS A 365 -3.10 5.29 -2.73
CA LYS A 365 -2.04 6.12 -3.30
C LYS A 365 -1.19 6.79 -2.22
N ASP A 366 -1.82 7.24 -1.15
CA ASP A 366 -1.19 8.06 -0.11
C ASP A 366 -0.58 7.18 1.01
N GLU A 367 -1.21 6.05 1.31
CA GLU A 367 -0.82 5.18 2.43
C GLU A 367 -0.13 3.86 2.00
N GLY A 368 -0.17 3.53 0.71
CA GLY A 368 0.42 2.29 0.19
C GLY A 368 -0.24 1.00 0.70
N ALA A 369 -1.42 1.10 1.34
CA ALA A 369 -2.13 -0.03 1.94
C ALA A 369 -3.11 -0.70 0.98
N ALA A 370 -3.35 -2.00 1.15
CA ALA A 370 -4.23 -2.77 0.27
C ALA A 370 -5.70 -2.36 0.43
N THR A 371 -6.32 -1.80 -0.61
CA THR A 371 -7.78 -1.54 -0.66
C THR A 371 -8.53 -2.65 -1.39
N VAL A 372 -7.82 -3.46 -2.17
CA VAL A 372 -8.27 -4.76 -2.67
C VAL A 372 -7.17 -5.77 -2.38
N ALA A 373 -7.52 -6.91 -1.81
CA ALA A 373 -6.59 -7.99 -1.48
C ALA A 373 -7.12 -9.33 -1.96
N ALA A 374 -6.22 -10.27 -2.23
CA ALA A 374 -6.55 -11.62 -2.67
C ALA A 374 -5.73 -12.67 -1.93
N THR A 375 -6.21 -13.91 -1.88
CA THR A 375 -5.48 -15.04 -1.27
C THR A 375 -5.92 -16.37 -1.89
N GLU A 376 -5.00 -17.33 -1.89
CA GLU A 376 -5.26 -18.73 -2.24
C GLU A 376 -5.03 -19.61 -0.99
N PRO A 377 -6.06 -19.86 -0.15
CA PRO A 377 -5.91 -20.54 1.13
C PRO A 377 -5.25 -21.91 1.02
N ALA A 378 -4.51 -22.30 2.05
CA ALA A 378 -3.95 -23.65 2.17
C ALA A 378 -5.10 -24.67 2.20
N GLY A 379 -5.18 -25.53 1.18
CA GLY A 379 -6.27 -26.50 0.99
C GLY A 379 -7.20 -26.21 -0.19
N GLY A 380 -7.05 -25.08 -0.88
CA GLY A 380 -7.73 -24.80 -2.15
C GLY A 380 -8.75 -23.66 -2.12
N GLY A 381 -9.11 -23.19 -3.31
CA GLY A 381 -10.01 -22.07 -3.54
C GLY A 381 -9.29 -20.72 -3.65
N ARG A 382 -10.06 -19.67 -3.96
CA ARG A 382 -9.57 -18.31 -4.22
C ARG A 382 -10.45 -17.27 -3.54
N VAL A 383 -9.87 -16.23 -2.98
CA VAL A 383 -10.63 -15.14 -2.35
C VAL A 383 -10.13 -13.82 -2.89
N VAL A 384 -11.04 -12.94 -3.30
CA VAL A 384 -10.76 -11.52 -3.60
C VAL A 384 -11.68 -10.67 -2.75
N ALA A 385 -11.14 -9.65 -2.12
CA ALA A 385 -11.85 -8.83 -1.15
C ALA A 385 -11.68 -7.34 -1.47
N PHE A 386 -12.80 -6.61 -1.54
CA PHE A 386 -12.87 -5.20 -1.91
C PHE A 386 -13.22 -4.35 -0.69
N GLY A 387 -12.48 -3.25 -0.49
CA GLY A 387 -12.59 -2.34 0.66
C GLY A 387 -13.91 -1.58 0.78
N HIS A 388 -14.71 -1.53 -0.28
CA HIS A 388 -16.01 -0.86 -0.33
C HIS A 388 -16.88 -1.51 -1.40
N GLU A 389 -18.20 -1.60 -1.20
CA GLU A 389 -19.09 -2.19 -2.21
C GLU A 389 -19.19 -1.36 -3.49
N ALA A 390 -18.99 -0.05 -3.42
CA ALA A 390 -19.10 0.84 -4.60
C ALA A 390 -18.13 0.46 -5.73
N MET A 391 -17.01 -0.19 -5.37
CA MET A 391 -16.04 -0.74 -6.32
C MET A 391 -16.64 -1.84 -7.20
N LEU A 392 -17.66 -2.56 -6.72
CA LEU A 392 -18.38 -3.61 -7.45
C LEU A 392 -19.75 -3.14 -7.95
N THR A 393 -20.49 -2.31 -7.19
CA THR A 393 -21.84 -1.88 -7.58
C THR A 393 -21.86 -0.91 -8.76
N GLY A 394 -20.78 -0.16 -8.97
CA GLY A 394 -20.61 0.69 -10.16
C GLY A 394 -20.26 -0.07 -11.44
N CYS A 395 -20.02 -1.38 -11.37
CA CYS A 395 -19.71 -2.19 -12.55
C CYS A 395 -20.99 -2.49 -13.35
N CYS A 396 -20.99 -2.53 -14.69
CA CYS A 396 -19.83 -2.48 -15.60
C CYS A 396 -20.11 -1.56 -16.81
N SER A 397 -20.84 -0.46 -16.59
CA SER A 397 -21.37 0.40 -17.66
C SER A 397 -20.36 1.41 -18.21
N ALA A 398 -19.28 1.69 -17.49
CA ALA A 398 -18.29 2.70 -17.90
C ALA A 398 -17.14 2.10 -18.73
N GLY A 399 -16.91 0.77 -18.63
CA GLY A 399 -15.79 0.09 -19.29
C GLY A 399 -14.42 0.52 -18.74
N ASP A 400 -14.41 1.13 -17.55
CA ASP A 400 -13.22 1.69 -16.94
C ASP A 400 -12.37 0.61 -16.24
N ASN A 401 -11.29 1.05 -15.59
CA ASN A 401 -10.36 0.15 -14.93
C ASN A 401 -10.96 -0.58 -13.71
N TYR A 402 -11.98 -0.01 -13.05
CA TYR A 402 -12.69 -0.70 -11.96
C TYR A 402 -13.58 -1.81 -12.51
N ASP A 403 -14.26 -1.54 -13.63
CA ASP A 403 -15.11 -2.52 -14.28
C ASP A 403 -14.28 -3.74 -14.72
N LYS A 404 -13.10 -3.49 -15.32
CA LYS A 404 -12.14 -4.55 -15.70
C LYS A 404 -11.61 -5.34 -14.50
N LEU A 405 -11.22 -4.65 -13.43
CA LEU A 405 -10.74 -5.30 -12.20
C LEU A 405 -11.83 -6.19 -11.58
N SER A 406 -13.06 -5.70 -11.52
CA SER A 406 -14.21 -6.45 -10.99
C SER A 406 -14.44 -7.73 -11.80
N VAL A 407 -14.47 -7.62 -13.13
CA VAL A 407 -14.65 -8.77 -14.02
C VAL A 407 -13.48 -9.76 -13.89
N ASN A 408 -12.24 -9.28 -13.82
CA ASN A 408 -11.06 -10.13 -13.60
C ASN A 408 -11.12 -10.84 -12.24
N ALA A 409 -11.59 -10.18 -11.18
CA ALA A 409 -11.72 -10.78 -9.85
C ALA A 409 -12.69 -11.96 -9.84
N PHE A 410 -13.88 -11.82 -10.43
CA PHE A 410 -14.84 -12.93 -10.53
C PHE A 410 -14.31 -14.08 -11.40
N ARG A 411 -13.66 -13.77 -12.53
CA ARG A 411 -13.03 -14.78 -13.39
C ARG A 411 -11.88 -15.52 -12.69
N TRP A 412 -11.06 -14.78 -11.94
CA TRP A 412 -9.95 -15.32 -11.18
C TRP A 412 -10.45 -16.21 -10.04
N ALA A 413 -11.46 -15.76 -9.29
CA ALA A 413 -12.09 -16.51 -8.20
C ALA A 413 -12.72 -17.83 -8.68
N ALA A 414 -13.30 -17.85 -9.89
CA ALA A 414 -13.80 -19.07 -10.54
C ALA A 414 -12.69 -20.00 -11.07
N ASN A 415 -11.43 -19.61 -10.96
CA ASN A 415 -10.26 -20.38 -11.39
C ASN A 415 -10.32 -20.85 -12.87
N GLY A 416 -10.80 -19.97 -13.76
CA GLY A 416 -10.74 -20.19 -15.21
C GLY A 416 -11.74 -21.21 -15.77
N THR A 417 -12.80 -21.58 -15.03
CA THR A 417 -13.86 -22.44 -15.56
C THR A 417 -14.61 -21.79 -16.73
N LYS A 418 -15.04 -22.60 -17.69
CA LYS A 418 -15.88 -22.15 -18.82
C LYS A 418 -17.34 -21.94 -18.43
N THR A 419 -17.79 -22.54 -17.34
CA THR A 419 -19.08 -22.27 -16.71
C THR A 419 -18.85 -21.71 -15.33
N ILE A 420 -19.47 -20.56 -15.01
CA ILE A 420 -19.35 -19.90 -13.70
C ILE A 420 -20.73 -19.77 -13.07
N ARG A 421 -20.92 -20.37 -11.89
CA ARG A 421 -22.17 -20.28 -11.11
C ARG A 421 -21.95 -19.40 -9.89
N ILE A 422 -22.54 -18.21 -9.89
CA ILE A 422 -22.33 -17.18 -8.87
C ILE A 422 -23.54 -17.12 -7.93
N ALA A 423 -23.30 -17.24 -6.62
CA ALA A 423 -24.31 -17.00 -5.61
C ALA A 423 -24.12 -15.64 -4.92
N THR A 424 -25.21 -14.91 -4.68
CA THR A 424 -25.24 -13.70 -3.84
C THR A 424 -26.10 -13.94 -2.61
N ILE A 425 -25.74 -13.31 -1.48
CA ILE A 425 -26.39 -13.54 -0.18
C ILE A 425 -27.29 -12.40 0.30
N ALA A 426 -27.24 -11.24 -0.37
CA ALA A 426 -28.01 -10.06 -0.01
C ALA A 426 -28.76 -9.49 -1.23
N ASN A 427 -29.98 -9.01 -0.98
CA ASN A 427 -30.90 -8.56 -2.03
C ASN A 427 -30.34 -7.38 -2.85
N TRP A 428 -29.60 -6.46 -2.22
CA TRP A 428 -29.04 -5.29 -2.90
C TRP A 428 -27.99 -5.65 -3.96
N MET A 429 -27.42 -6.87 -3.92
CA MET A 429 -26.43 -7.34 -4.90
C MET A 429 -27.05 -7.80 -6.22
N ALA A 430 -28.37 -7.99 -6.29
CA ALA A 430 -29.03 -8.59 -7.44
C ALA A 430 -28.84 -7.79 -8.74
N ALA A 431 -28.90 -6.46 -8.68
CA ALA A 431 -28.68 -5.60 -9.83
C ALA A 431 -27.18 -5.55 -10.24
N PRO A 432 -26.24 -5.27 -9.33
CA PRO A 432 -24.80 -5.32 -9.63
C PRO A 432 -24.32 -6.63 -10.26
N ILE A 433 -24.77 -7.78 -9.74
CA ILE A 433 -24.29 -9.07 -10.24
C ILE A 433 -24.78 -9.37 -11.66
N ALA A 434 -25.93 -8.83 -12.07
CA ALA A 434 -26.41 -8.95 -13.44
C ALA A 434 -25.46 -8.23 -14.42
N ASN A 435 -24.93 -7.07 -14.05
CA ASN A 435 -23.97 -6.34 -14.88
C ASN A 435 -22.65 -7.11 -15.02
N ILE A 436 -22.14 -7.66 -13.92
CA ILE A 436 -20.91 -8.48 -13.91
C ILE A 436 -21.09 -9.73 -14.76
N ARG A 437 -22.26 -10.38 -14.70
CA ARG A 437 -22.60 -11.52 -15.56
C ARG A 437 -22.48 -11.17 -17.05
N VAL A 438 -23.07 -10.05 -17.46
CA VAL A 438 -23.00 -9.58 -18.86
C VAL A 438 -21.56 -9.31 -19.27
N ALA A 439 -20.80 -8.64 -18.41
CA ALA A 439 -19.40 -8.30 -18.70
C ALA A 439 -18.49 -9.54 -18.77
N LEU A 440 -18.71 -10.56 -17.93
CA LEU A 440 -17.98 -11.84 -18.00
C LEU A 440 -18.22 -12.57 -19.32
N LEU A 441 -19.47 -12.63 -19.78
CA LEU A 441 -19.85 -13.28 -21.06
C LEU A 441 -19.32 -12.51 -22.28
N ALA A 442 -19.10 -11.20 -22.15
CA ALA A 442 -18.56 -10.37 -23.22
C ALA A 442 -17.04 -10.51 -23.42
N LEU A 443 -16.33 -11.21 -22.54
CA LEU A 443 -14.88 -11.42 -22.67
C LEU A 443 -14.57 -12.36 -23.84
N LYS A 444 -13.67 -11.95 -24.73
CA LYS A 444 -13.22 -12.74 -25.90
C LYS A 444 -12.72 -14.14 -25.54
N ASP A 445 -12.01 -14.28 -24.43
CA ASP A 445 -11.51 -15.57 -23.90
C ASP A 445 -12.27 -16.03 -22.64
N GLY A 446 -13.46 -15.48 -22.42
CA GLY A 446 -14.28 -15.63 -21.22
C GLY A 446 -14.91 -17.00 -20.99
N PRO A 447 -15.73 -17.10 -19.93
CA PRO A 447 -16.65 -18.22 -19.75
C PRO A 447 -17.68 -18.27 -20.89
N THR A 448 -18.08 -19.48 -21.28
CA THR A 448 -19.16 -19.71 -22.25
C THR A 448 -20.53 -19.65 -21.60
N ASP A 449 -20.62 -19.84 -20.28
CA ASP A 449 -21.87 -19.74 -19.53
C ASP A 449 -21.64 -19.14 -18.14
N VAL A 450 -22.53 -18.23 -17.72
CA VAL A 450 -22.51 -17.59 -16.41
C VAL A 450 -23.93 -17.54 -15.87
N THR A 451 -24.16 -18.17 -14.73
CA THR A 451 -25.46 -18.15 -14.03
C THR A 451 -25.33 -17.47 -12.68
N THR A 452 -26.39 -16.79 -12.25
CA THR A 452 -26.43 -16.05 -10.99
C THR A 452 -27.64 -16.50 -10.18
N THR A 453 -27.45 -16.75 -8.89
CA THR A 453 -28.54 -17.18 -7.99
C THR A 453 -28.47 -16.39 -6.69
N ALA A 454 -29.56 -15.70 -6.35
CA ALA A 454 -29.70 -15.12 -5.02
C ALA A 454 -30.19 -16.20 -4.05
N MET A 455 -29.54 -16.33 -2.90
CA MET A 455 -29.94 -17.27 -1.84
C MET A 455 -29.57 -16.75 -0.45
N THR A 456 -30.32 -17.16 0.55
CA THR A 456 -30.00 -16.86 1.96
C THR A 456 -28.80 -17.69 2.46
N LEU A 457 -28.18 -17.25 3.55
CA LEU A 457 -27.09 -18.00 4.19
C LEU A 457 -27.54 -19.39 4.68
N ASP A 458 -28.78 -19.51 5.17
CA ASP A 458 -29.36 -20.79 5.56
C ASP A 458 -29.50 -21.74 4.37
N GLN A 459 -29.99 -21.25 3.23
CA GLN A 459 -30.09 -22.03 1.99
C GLN A 459 -28.71 -22.50 1.49
N PHE A 460 -27.69 -21.64 1.60
CA PHE A 460 -26.32 -22.00 1.26
C PHE A 460 -25.79 -23.14 2.17
N ALA A 461 -26.03 -23.01 3.48
CA ALA A 461 -25.58 -23.96 4.49
C ALA A 461 -26.34 -25.31 4.43
N SER A 462 -27.61 -25.30 4.02
CA SER A 462 -28.47 -26.49 3.95
C SER A 462 -28.39 -27.27 2.62
N GLY A 463 -27.33 -27.06 1.82
CA GLY A 463 -27.07 -27.82 0.58
C GLY A 463 -27.16 -27.02 -0.72
N GLY A 464 -27.62 -25.77 -0.70
CA GLY A 464 -27.66 -24.89 -1.88
C GLY A 464 -26.28 -24.58 -2.49
N SER A 465 -25.21 -24.79 -1.73
CA SER A 465 -23.83 -24.55 -2.15
C SER A 465 -23.24 -25.60 -3.12
N ALA A 466 -23.94 -26.72 -3.37
CA ALA A 466 -23.45 -27.81 -4.22
C ALA A 466 -23.13 -27.34 -5.66
N ASN A 467 -23.95 -26.43 -6.19
CA ASN A 467 -23.84 -25.89 -7.54
C ASN A 467 -23.30 -24.46 -7.59
N VAL A 468 -22.58 -24.02 -6.55
CA VAL A 468 -21.96 -22.70 -6.50
C VAL A 468 -20.46 -22.84 -6.74
N ASP A 469 -19.94 -22.04 -7.68
CA ASP A 469 -18.51 -21.91 -7.96
C ASP A 469 -17.95 -20.65 -7.29
N VAL A 470 -18.68 -19.52 -7.35
CA VAL A 470 -18.29 -18.27 -6.70
C VAL A 470 -19.38 -17.78 -5.75
N LEU A 471 -19.01 -17.50 -4.49
CA LEU A 471 -19.89 -16.87 -3.52
C LEU A 471 -19.52 -15.39 -3.38
N TRP A 472 -20.45 -14.49 -3.70
CA TRP A 472 -20.32 -13.07 -3.34
C TRP A 472 -20.96 -12.84 -1.98
N MET A 473 -20.12 -12.53 -0.99
CA MET A 473 -20.49 -12.20 0.37
C MET A 473 -20.27 -10.70 0.66
N ASP A 474 -21.06 -10.12 1.55
CA ASP A 474 -20.84 -8.76 2.05
C ASP A 474 -20.24 -8.72 3.45
N MET A 475 -19.76 -7.55 3.83
CA MET A 475 -19.28 -7.30 5.18
C MET A 475 -20.41 -7.00 6.19
N TYR A 476 -21.66 -6.83 5.74
CA TYR A 476 -22.79 -6.34 6.53
C TYR A 476 -23.60 -7.43 7.23
N SER A 477 -23.63 -8.61 6.63
CA SER A 477 -24.44 -9.74 7.04
C SER A 477 -23.91 -10.43 8.30
N GLU A 478 -24.81 -11.08 9.04
CA GLU A 478 -24.48 -11.87 10.21
C GLU A 478 -24.20 -13.34 9.82
N TYR A 479 -23.00 -13.81 10.16
CA TYR A 479 -22.53 -15.17 9.86
C TYR A 479 -22.48 -15.99 11.14
N SER A 480 -23.48 -16.84 11.33
CA SER A 480 -23.53 -17.79 12.43
C SER A 480 -22.37 -18.81 12.33
N ALA A 481 -22.07 -19.52 13.42
CA ALA A 481 -21.07 -20.58 13.41
C ALA A 481 -21.38 -21.65 12.34
N VAL A 482 -22.66 -21.97 12.12
CA VAL A 482 -23.11 -22.92 11.10
C VAL A 482 -22.79 -22.39 9.69
N HIS A 483 -23.07 -21.11 9.42
CA HIS A 483 -22.75 -20.48 8.13
C HIS A 483 -21.23 -20.50 7.87
N VAL A 484 -20.44 -20.11 8.87
CA VAL A 484 -18.98 -20.06 8.78
C VAL A 484 -18.43 -21.45 8.47
N SER A 485 -18.84 -22.48 9.21
CA SER A 485 -18.40 -23.85 8.98
C SER A 485 -18.78 -24.34 7.57
N ALA A 486 -20.00 -24.06 7.10
CA ALA A 486 -20.44 -24.45 5.77
C ALA A 486 -19.62 -23.77 4.66
N ILE A 487 -19.36 -22.46 4.76
CA ILE A 487 -18.56 -21.71 3.77
C ILE A 487 -17.11 -22.19 3.76
N LEU A 488 -16.50 -22.38 4.93
CA LEU A 488 -15.10 -22.82 5.03
C LEU A 488 -14.91 -24.26 4.51
N ALA A 489 -15.87 -25.16 4.79
CA ALA A 489 -15.85 -26.51 4.23
C ALA A 489 -16.07 -26.48 2.71
N TRP A 490 -17.00 -25.63 2.24
CA TRP A 490 -17.30 -25.48 0.83
C TRP A 490 -16.09 -25.01 0.02
N ILE A 491 -15.44 -23.91 0.40
CA ILE A 491 -14.30 -23.37 -0.38
C ILE A 491 -13.12 -24.35 -0.41
N LYS A 492 -12.84 -25.05 0.69
CA LYS A 492 -11.74 -26.02 0.80
C LYS A 492 -11.99 -27.32 0.04
N ALA A 493 -13.25 -27.64 -0.29
CA ALA A 493 -13.57 -28.91 -0.94
C ALA A 493 -13.12 -28.99 -2.41
N LYS A 494 -12.96 -27.85 -3.11
CA LYS A 494 -12.53 -27.83 -4.51
C LYS A 494 -11.65 -26.62 -4.83
N PRO A 495 -10.58 -26.78 -5.63
CA PRO A 495 -9.67 -25.69 -5.98
C PRO A 495 -10.27 -24.64 -6.94
N ASN A 496 -11.43 -24.91 -7.56
CA ASN A 496 -12.13 -23.99 -8.46
C ASN A 496 -13.28 -23.22 -7.78
N ARG A 497 -13.31 -23.19 -6.45
CA ARG A 497 -14.28 -22.40 -5.68
C ARG A 497 -13.71 -21.04 -5.26
N GLY A 498 -14.53 -20.01 -5.34
CA GLY A 498 -14.12 -18.62 -5.16
C GLY A 498 -14.99 -17.85 -4.18
N ILE A 499 -14.43 -16.95 -3.39
CA ILE A 499 -15.18 -15.94 -2.65
C ILE A 499 -14.84 -14.56 -3.20
N ILE A 500 -15.89 -13.76 -3.44
CA ILE A 500 -15.78 -12.31 -3.58
C ILE A 500 -16.37 -11.69 -2.31
N ALA A 501 -15.57 -10.89 -1.60
CA ALA A 501 -16.03 -10.16 -0.41
C ALA A 501 -16.06 -8.66 -0.69
N SER A 502 -17.08 -7.94 -0.23
CA SER A 502 -17.16 -6.50 -0.41
C SER A 502 -17.90 -5.78 0.72
N GLY A 503 -17.52 -4.54 0.95
CA GLY A 503 -18.14 -3.64 1.93
C GLY A 503 -17.08 -3.05 2.85
N GLN A 504 -17.49 -2.11 3.70
CA GLN A 504 -16.59 -1.38 4.58
C GLN A 504 -16.77 -1.73 6.06
N SER A 505 -15.68 -1.55 6.79
CA SER A 505 -15.61 -1.76 8.23
C SER A 505 -15.42 -0.45 9.01
N TRP A 506 -15.00 0.65 8.37
CA TRP A 506 -14.90 1.96 9.02
C TRP A 506 -16.26 2.46 9.52
N TYR A 507 -17.33 2.26 8.73
CA TYR A 507 -18.67 2.71 9.14
C TYR A 507 -19.18 1.93 10.35
N TRP A 508 -18.97 0.60 10.35
CA TRP A 508 -19.32 -0.27 11.46
C TRP A 508 -18.61 0.13 12.76
N ALA A 509 -17.37 0.64 12.65
CA ALA A 509 -16.57 1.03 13.79
C ALA A 509 -17.12 2.25 14.55
N TYR A 510 -17.96 3.08 13.93
CA TYR A 510 -18.60 4.20 14.64
C TYR A 510 -19.46 3.72 15.81
N ASP A 511 -20.20 2.63 15.61
CA ASP A 511 -21.06 2.04 16.63
C ASP A 511 -20.33 1.01 17.52
N HIS A 512 -19.08 0.66 17.15
CA HIS A 512 -18.29 -0.41 17.77
C HIS A 512 -16.85 0.02 18.06
N ALA A 513 -16.63 1.29 18.39
CA ALA A 513 -15.30 1.89 18.53
C ALA A 513 -14.38 1.21 19.58
N GLN A 514 -14.97 0.41 20.47
CA GLN A 514 -14.27 -0.30 21.54
C GLN A 514 -14.12 -1.81 21.28
N ASP A 515 -14.67 -2.30 20.16
CA ASP A 515 -14.62 -3.70 19.78
C ASP A 515 -13.57 -3.92 18.69
N SER A 516 -12.87 -5.05 18.77
CA SER A 516 -12.01 -5.47 17.68
C SER A 516 -12.88 -5.86 16.49
N VAL A 517 -12.76 -5.12 15.39
CA VAL A 517 -13.49 -5.41 14.16
C VAL A 517 -13.25 -6.84 13.65
N PHE A 518 -12.11 -7.45 13.97
CA PHE A 518 -11.78 -8.81 13.55
C PHE A 518 -12.48 -9.89 14.37
N ALA A 519 -12.73 -9.61 15.65
CA ALA A 519 -13.43 -10.53 16.53
C ALA A 519 -14.95 -10.34 16.46
N ALA A 520 -15.41 -9.09 16.34
CA ALA A 520 -16.81 -8.73 16.45
C ALA A 520 -17.53 -8.62 15.10
N ARG A 521 -16.84 -8.26 13.99
CA ARG A 521 -17.47 -8.23 12.67
C ARG A 521 -17.67 -9.64 12.16
N SER A 522 -18.92 -10.03 11.93
CA SER A 522 -19.22 -11.44 11.66
C SER A 522 -18.62 -11.98 10.37
N ALA A 523 -18.44 -11.15 9.33
CA ALA A 523 -17.78 -11.56 8.08
C ALA A 523 -16.32 -12.01 8.28
N HIS A 524 -15.61 -11.46 9.28
CA HIS A 524 -14.24 -11.87 9.57
C HIS A 524 -14.12 -13.30 10.10
N LYS A 525 -15.20 -13.88 10.65
CA LYS A 525 -15.21 -15.31 11.01
C LYS A 525 -14.99 -16.22 9.80
N VAL A 526 -15.36 -15.76 8.60
CA VAL A 526 -15.13 -16.46 7.32
C VAL A 526 -13.79 -16.07 6.70
N LEU A 527 -13.48 -14.78 6.63
CA LEU A 527 -12.30 -14.29 5.90
C LEU A 527 -10.98 -14.51 6.65
N TRP A 528 -10.99 -14.43 7.98
CA TRP A 528 -9.79 -14.56 8.81
C TRP A 528 -9.10 -15.92 8.65
N PRO A 529 -9.82 -17.08 8.70
CA PRO A 529 -9.22 -18.38 8.42
C PRO A 529 -8.73 -18.57 6.98
N LEU A 530 -9.14 -17.71 6.05
CA LEU A 530 -8.79 -17.80 4.63
C LEU A 530 -7.60 -16.93 4.26
N GLY A 531 -7.18 -16.01 5.12
CA GLY A 531 -6.00 -15.19 4.87
C GLY A 531 -6.20 -13.68 4.88
N LEU A 532 -7.44 -13.20 5.10
CA LEU A 532 -7.81 -11.81 4.87
C LEU A 532 -8.65 -11.25 6.01
N ALA A 533 -8.45 -9.96 6.26
CA ALA A 533 -9.06 -9.25 7.37
C ALA A 533 -9.15 -7.75 7.00
N GLN A 534 -10.24 -7.07 7.28
CA GLN A 534 -10.46 -5.66 6.96
C GLN A 534 -10.37 -4.74 8.18
N THR A 535 -9.64 -3.63 8.06
CA THR A 535 -9.48 -2.60 9.10
C THR A 535 -10.69 -1.65 9.17
N THR A 536 -10.74 -0.84 10.23
CA THR A 536 -11.76 0.21 10.41
C THR A 536 -11.38 1.55 9.77
N GLN A 537 -10.35 1.59 8.92
CA GLN A 537 -9.83 2.82 8.32
C GLN A 537 -10.22 2.88 6.86
N GLY A 538 -10.68 4.05 6.41
CA GLY A 538 -10.93 4.34 4.99
C GLY A 538 -9.74 5.09 4.38
N THR A 539 -9.52 4.92 3.08
CA THR A 539 -8.40 5.56 2.35
C THR A 539 -8.86 6.45 1.20
N GLY A 540 -8.11 7.52 0.91
CA GLY A 540 -8.22 8.32 -0.33
C GLY A 540 -7.74 7.60 -1.60
N ALA A 541 -7.63 8.35 -2.72
CA ALA A 541 -7.35 7.89 -4.10
C ALA A 541 -6.49 6.61 -4.20
N THR A 542 -6.79 5.75 -5.18
CA THR A 542 -6.19 4.39 -5.25
C THR A 542 -5.39 4.18 -6.52
N GLN A 543 -4.48 3.21 -6.50
CA GLN A 543 -3.64 2.83 -7.64
C GLN A 543 -3.44 1.32 -7.72
N PRO A 544 -3.23 0.76 -8.93
CA PRO A 544 -2.91 -0.66 -9.07
C PRO A 544 -1.67 -1.02 -8.26
N ALA A 545 -1.67 -2.17 -7.60
CA ALA A 545 -0.43 -2.70 -7.02
C ALA A 545 0.56 -2.97 -8.17
N PRO A 546 1.85 -2.59 -8.06
CA PRO A 546 2.78 -2.77 -9.15
C PRO A 546 2.99 -4.27 -9.44
N SER A 547 2.72 -4.67 -10.69
CA SER A 547 2.77 -6.08 -11.12
C SER A 547 4.19 -6.59 -11.39
N SER A 548 5.18 -5.69 -11.44
CA SER A 548 6.59 -5.99 -11.78
C SER A 548 7.56 -5.88 -10.61
N THR A 549 7.18 -5.24 -9.50
CA THR A 549 8.00 -5.24 -8.29
C THR A 549 7.58 -6.39 -7.40
N ALA A 550 8.35 -7.46 -7.41
CA ALA A 550 8.29 -8.41 -6.31
C ALA A 550 8.81 -7.78 -5.00
N PRO A 551 8.48 -8.37 -3.85
CA PRO A 551 7.86 -7.71 -2.69
C PRO A 551 8.82 -6.93 -1.77
N LEU A 552 9.88 -6.33 -2.29
CA LEU A 552 10.83 -5.59 -1.46
C LEU A 552 10.21 -4.33 -0.81
N SER A 553 9.22 -3.71 -1.45
CA SER A 553 8.78 -2.36 -1.09
C SER A 553 7.27 -2.16 -0.81
N TRP A 554 6.41 -3.18 -0.83
CA TRP A 554 4.95 -2.95 -0.73
C TRP A 554 4.20 -3.91 0.19
N LEU A 555 4.64 -4.06 1.45
CA LEU A 555 4.07 -4.97 2.47
C LEU A 555 4.55 -6.42 2.32
N TRP A 556 5.78 -6.72 2.74
CA TRP A 556 6.27 -8.08 3.01
C TRP A 556 5.30 -8.83 3.94
N TYR A 557 4.31 -9.46 3.30
CA TYR A 557 3.74 -10.74 3.65
C TYR A 557 3.62 -11.03 5.16
N ASN A 558 2.42 -10.77 5.68
CA ASN A 558 1.57 -11.69 6.45
C ASN A 558 2.34 -12.48 7.49
N ALA A 559 2.34 -12.05 8.75
CA ALA A 559 2.68 -12.82 9.95
C ALA A 559 3.50 -14.11 9.73
N GLY A 560 2.91 -15.15 9.13
CA GLY A 560 3.50 -16.43 8.76
C GLY A 560 4.76 -16.45 7.86
N TYR A 561 5.16 -15.38 7.15
CA TYR A 561 6.44 -15.35 6.40
C TYR A 561 7.51 -14.51 7.09
N SER A 562 7.13 -13.32 7.54
CA SER A 562 8.03 -12.36 8.17
C SER A 562 8.43 -12.79 9.58
N LEU A 563 7.51 -13.33 10.40
CA LEU A 563 7.81 -13.74 11.78
C LEU A 563 8.79 -14.92 11.88
N PRO A 564 8.67 -16.02 11.09
CA PRO A 564 9.65 -17.10 11.15
C PRO A 564 11.05 -16.64 10.74
N ARG A 565 11.17 -15.79 9.72
CA ARG A 565 12.46 -15.25 9.27
C ARG A 565 13.09 -14.31 10.29
N ILE A 566 12.31 -13.44 10.93
CA ILE A 566 12.78 -12.61 12.05
C ILE A 566 13.27 -13.50 13.18
N ARG A 567 12.47 -14.49 13.60
CA ARG A 567 12.84 -15.45 14.63
C ARG A 567 14.15 -16.19 14.29
N ASP A 568 14.29 -16.66 13.06
CA ASP A 568 15.46 -17.44 12.64
C ASP A 568 16.72 -16.55 12.53
N ALA A 569 16.57 -15.29 12.10
CA ALA A 569 17.66 -14.30 12.13
C ALA A 569 18.12 -13.95 13.56
N LEU A 570 17.21 -13.88 14.53
CA LEU A 570 17.56 -13.62 15.94
C LEU A 570 18.32 -14.78 16.60
N LYS A 571 18.07 -16.03 16.14
CA LYS A 571 18.81 -17.21 16.62
C LYS A 571 20.24 -17.26 16.11
N ASN A 572 20.58 -16.51 15.06
CA ASN A 572 21.90 -16.47 14.46
C ASN A 572 22.38 -15.01 14.26
N PRO A 573 22.96 -14.38 15.30
CA PRO A 573 23.37 -12.97 15.27
C PRO A 573 24.40 -12.63 14.18
N SER A 574 25.11 -13.64 13.65
CA SER A 574 26.06 -13.50 12.53
C SER A 574 25.41 -13.44 11.15
N ALA A 575 24.08 -13.62 11.04
CA ALA A 575 23.36 -13.43 9.79
C ALA A 575 23.31 -11.94 9.41
N PRO A 576 23.48 -11.57 8.13
CA PRO A 576 23.34 -10.19 7.67
C PRO A 576 21.98 -9.62 8.07
N GLN A 577 21.99 -8.50 8.78
CA GLN A 577 20.75 -7.83 9.17
C GLN A 577 20.07 -7.22 7.94
N PRO A 578 18.73 -7.33 7.81
CA PRO A 578 17.99 -6.69 6.73
C PRO A 578 18.18 -5.16 6.74
N GLY A 579 18.18 -4.54 5.56
CA GLY A 579 18.25 -3.08 5.44
C GLY A 579 16.99 -2.36 5.98
N PRO A 580 17.06 -1.03 6.19
CA PRO A 580 15.96 -0.24 6.79
C PRO A 580 14.59 -0.41 6.10
N GLU A 581 14.56 -0.55 4.78
CA GLU A 581 13.33 -0.76 3.99
C GLU A 581 12.59 -2.06 4.37
N VAL A 582 13.34 -3.09 4.78
CA VAL A 582 12.76 -4.36 5.24
C VAL A 582 12.16 -4.23 6.63
N TYR A 583 12.79 -3.45 7.52
CA TYR A 583 12.28 -3.19 8.87
C TYR A 583 10.98 -2.39 8.83
N ALA A 584 10.96 -1.31 8.06
CA ALA A 584 9.77 -0.51 7.81
C ALA A 584 8.56 -1.38 7.46
N THR A 585 8.77 -2.27 6.49
CA THR A 585 7.68 -3.07 5.97
C THR A 585 7.26 -4.17 6.95
N ALA A 586 8.21 -4.82 7.62
CA ALA A 586 7.91 -5.81 8.64
C ALA A 586 7.13 -5.18 9.80
N ASN A 587 7.54 -4.00 10.26
CA ASN A 587 6.92 -3.30 11.37
C ASN A 587 5.52 -2.80 11.02
N ALA A 588 5.31 -2.26 9.82
CA ALA A 588 3.97 -1.92 9.33
C ALA A 588 3.05 -3.16 9.34
N GLY A 589 3.53 -4.30 8.85
CA GLY A 589 2.79 -5.56 8.89
C GLY A 589 2.49 -6.04 10.32
N LEU A 590 3.43 -5.88 11.25
CA LEU A 590 3.23 -6.22 12.67
C LEU A 590 2.25 -5.28 13.37
N ALA A 591 2.31 -3.98 13.09
CA ALA A 591 1.41 -2.96 13.63
C ALA A 591 -0.03 -3.28 13.23
N ILE A 592 -0.23 -3.53 11.92
CA ILE A 592 -1.51 -3.99 11.40
C ILE A 592 -1.89 -5.31 12.07
N LEU A 593 -1.07 -6.36 11.97
CA LEU A 593 -1.39 -7.68 12.52
C LEU A 593 -1.81 -7.62 14.00
N THR A 594 -1.08 -6.90 14.85
CA THR A 594 -1.35 -6.79 16.29
C THR A 594 -2.60 -5.97 16.59
N ALA A 595 -2.93 -4.96 15.77
CA ALA A 595 -4.22 -4.28 15.87
C ALA A 595 -5.39 -5.21 15.53
N VAL A 596 -5.15 -6.23 14.71
CA VAL A 596 -6.20 -7.12 14.18
C VAL A 596 -6.28 -8.50 14.83
N LEU A 597 -5.24 -8.94 15.54
CA LEU A 597 -5.12 -10.31 16.06
C LEU A 597 -6.16 -10.57 17.18
N PRO A 598 -6.91 -11.70 17.14
CA PRO A 598 -7.89 -12.01 18.17
C PRO A 598 -7.22 -12.46 19.48
N ALA A 599 -8.04 -12.74 20.50
CA ALA A 599 -7.54 -13.16 21.80
C ALA A 599 -6.81 -14.51 21.76
N ARG A 600 -5.84 -14.70 22.67
CA ARG A 600 -5.09 -15.95 22.85
C ARG A 600 -6.03 -17.16 22.92
N GLY A 601 -5.67 -18.21 22.20
CA GLY A 601 -6.44 -19.46 22.18
C GLY A 601 -7.61 -19.48 21.19
N THR A 602 -7.84 -18.40 20.43
CA THR A 602 -8.82 -18.42 19.33
C THR A 602 -8.39 -19.44 18.26
N PRO A 603 -9.25 -20.38 17.81
CA PRO A 603 -8.88 -21.40 16.83
C PRO A 603 -8.23 -20.80 15.58
N GLY A 604 -7.11 -21.37 15.15
CA GLY A 604 -6.34 -20.88 14.00
C GLY A 604 -5.37 -19.72 14.29
N THR A 605 -5.25 -19.24 15.53
CA THR A 605 -4.31 -18.16 15.89
C THR A 605 -3.19 -18.57 16.84
N ALA A 606 -3.27 -19.77 17.41
CA ALA A 606 -2.29 -20.26 18.39
C ALA A 606 -0.86 -20.26 17.85
N ASP A 607 -0.65 -20.76 16.62
CA ASP A 607 0.69 -20.85 16.02
C ASP A 607 1.27 -19.47 15.70
N ILE A 608 0.43 -18.52 15.26
CA ILE A 608 0.85 -17.14 14.99
C ILE A 608 1.27 -16.47 16.30
N VAL A 609 0.42 -16.53 17.32
CA VAL A 609 0.69 -15.94 18.63
C VAL A 609 1.95 -16.55 19.27
N ALA A 610 2.10 -17.88 19.22
CA ALA A 610 3.28 -18.55 19.76
C ALA A 610 4.56 -18.15 19.00
N THR A 611 4.48 -17.99 17.68
CA THR A 611 5.59 -17.51 16.87
C THR A 611 5.95 -16.06 17.21
N MET A 612 4.95 -15.19 17.43
CA MET A 612 5.16 -13.80 17.84
C MET A 612 5.83 -13.73 19.22
N ASP A 613 5.32 -14.45 20.22
CA ASP A 613 5.93 -14.48 21.55
C ASP A 613 7.38 -14.98 21.50
N ALA A 614 7.66 -16.01 20.70
CA ALA A 614 9.02 -16.54 20.54
C ALA A 614 9.97 -15.58 19.80
N ALA A 615 9.43 -14.62 19.03
CA ALA A 615 10.20 -13.62 18.30
C ALA A 615 10.40 -12.31 19.08
N ARG A 616 9.75 -12.12 20.24
CA ARG A 616 9.95 -10.94 21.09
C ARG A 616 11.38 -10.87 21.60
N SER A 617 11.95 -9.67 21.62
CA SER A 617 13.29 -9.43 22.18
C SER A 617 13.30 -9.56 23.71
N THR A 618 14.36 -10.15 24.27
CA THR A 618 14.63 -10.16 25.72
C THR A 618 15.09 -8.80 26.25
N ASN A 619 15.54 -7.90 25.35
CA ASN A 619 15.87 -6.49 25.59
C ASN A 619 15.00 -5.60 24.69
N GLY A 620 13.67 -5.76 24.77
CA GLY A 620 12.69 -5.06 23.93
C GLY A 620 12.75 -3.54 24.05
N ALA A 621 12.34 -2.86 22.97
CA ALA A 621 12.29 -1.40 22.90
C ALA A 621 11.21 -0.82 23.83
N VAL A 622 11.35 0.46 24.13
CA VAL A 622 10.42 1.23 24.96
C VAL A 622 9.85 2.34 24.07
N ALA A 623 8.52 2.36 23.91
CA ALA A 623 7.85 3.50 23.31
C ALA A 623 7.56 4.53 24.39
N GLY A 624 8.11 5.73 24.24
CA GLY A 624 7.94 6.81 25.22
C GLY A 624 8.20 8.20 24.65
N PRO A 625 7.72 9.27 25.31
CA PRO A 625 7.86 10.66 24.84
C PRO A 625 9.29 11.07 24.50
N LYS A 626 10.24 10.60 25.32
CA LYS A 626 11.67 10.95 25.22
C LYS A 626 12.45 10.05 24.26
N THR A 627 11.91 8.86 24.00
CA THR A 627 12.50 7.86 23.11
C THR A 627 11.38 7.27 22.26
N PRO A 628 10.87 8.03 21.28
CA PRO A 628 9.82 7.53 20.42
C PRO A 628 10.30 6.31 19.64
N LEU A 629 9.42 5.35 19.43
CA LEU A 629 9.71 4.15 18.65
C LEU A 629 9.51 4.45 17.16
N GLU A 630 10.56 4.40 16.37
CA GLU A 630 10.50 4.65 14.93
C GLU A 630 10.02 3.39 14.19
N VAL A 631 8.86 3.43 13.55
CA VAL A 631 8.32 2.25 12.82
C VAL A 631 9.26 1.84 11.68
N MET A 632 9.90 2.81 11.04
CA MET A 632 10.70 2.55 9.83
C MET A 632 12.08 1.94 10.10
N SER A 633 12.69 2.24 11.25
CA SER A 633 14.09 1.90 11.52
C SER A 633 14.28 0.97 12.71
N THR A 634 13.25 0.75 13.53
CA THR A 634 13.35 -0.15 14.69
C THR A 634 13.49 -1.60 14.22
N PRO A 635 14.43 -2.39 14.76
CA PRO A 635 14.50 -3.82 14.49
C PRO A 635 13.16 -4.52 14.80
N PRO A 636 12.64 -5.40 13.92
CA PRO A 636 11.30 -5.94 14.07
C PRO A 636 11.01 -6.69 15.38
N SER A 637 12.00 -7.34 15.97
CA SER A 637 11.86 -8.01 17.26
C SER A 637 11.66 -7.06 18.45
N ALA A 638 12.24 -5.86 18.36
CA ALA A 638 12.09 -4.82 19.35
C ALA A 638 10.78 -4.06 19.15
N PHE A 639 10.39 -3.82 17.89
CA PHE A 639 9.08 -3.27 17.53
C PHE A 639 7.93 -4.18 17.97
N LEU A 640 8.08 -5.49 17.71
CA LEU A 640 7.10 -6.52 18.07
C LEU A 640 6.77 -6.53 19.57
N ASP A 641 7.74 -6.22 20.43
CA ASP A 641 7.52 -6.17 21.89
C ASP A 641 6.45 -5.12 22.25
N VAL A 642 6.60 -3.90 21.73
CA VAL A 642 5.66 -2.79 21.94
C VAL A 642 4.31 -3.06 21.25
N ALA A 643 4.33 -3.62 20.03
CA ALA A 643 3.12 -3.98 19.30
C ALA A 643 2.31 -5.07 20.03
N MET A 644 2.97 -6.04 20.65
CA MET A 644 2.32 -7.07 21.46
C MET A 644 1.75 -6.53 22.77
N ASP A 645 2.36 -5.50 23.36
CA ASP A 645 1.78 -4.81 24.52
C ASP A 645 0.48 -4.08 24.12
N ALA A 646 0.45 -3.42 22.96
CA ALA A 646 -0.76 -2.79 22.42
C ALA A 646 -1.87 -3.82 22.15
N TRP A 647 -1.52 -4.96 21.56
CA TRP A 647 -2.47 -6.05 21.33
C TRP A 647 -3.02 -6.60 22.65
N ALA A 648 -2.17 -6.82 23.65
CA ALA A 648 -2.59 -7.31 24.97
C ALA A 648 -3.58 -6.36 25.66
N VAL A 649 -3.37 -5.04 25.54
CA VAL A 649 -4.34 -4.02 25.98
C VAL A 649 -5.65 -4.14 25.22
N ARG A 650 -5.61 -4.20 23.88
CA ARG A 650 -6.79 -4.21 23.01
C ARG A 650 -7.68 -5.43 23.25
N ILE A 651 -7.08 -6.61 23.38
CA ILE A 651 -7.82 -7.87 23.57
C ILE A 651 -8.09 -8.20 25.05
N ARG A 652 -7.58 -7.38 25.98
CA ARG A 652 -7.71 -7.55 27.43
C ARG A 652 -7.08 -8.85 27.92
N ASP A 653 -5.84 -9.11 27.51
CA ASP A 653 -5.13 -10.35 27.83
C ASP A 653 -4.76 -10.42 29.31
N LEU A 654 -5.47 -11.26 30.06
CA LEU A 654 -5.16 -11.52 31.47
C LEU A 654 -4.31 -12.78 31.65
N THR A 655 -4.18 -13.62 30.63
CA THR A 655 -3.56 -14.97 30.73
C THR A 655 -2.06 -14.92 30.97
N ASN A 656 -1.37 -13.91 30.46
CA ASN A 656 0.06 -13.69 30.65
C ASN A 656 0.35 -12.23 31.01
N LEU A 657 -0.48 -11.66 31.90
CA LEU A 657 -0.41 -10.26 32.25
C LEU A 657 0.92 -9.93 32.93
N LYS A 658 1.75 -9.14 32.26
CA LYS A 658 3.03 -8.62 32.75
C LYS A 658 3.06 -7.11 32.54
N PRO A 659 3.79 -6.35 33.38
CA PRO A 659 3.96 -4.92 33.13
C PRO A 659 4.75 -4.73 31.84
N SER A 660 4.24 -3.86 30.96
CA SER A 660 4.97 -3.41 29.79
C SER A 660 6.22 -2.64 30.22
N ARG A 661 7.30 -2.77 29.46
CA ARG A 661 8.51 -1.94 29.63
C ARG A 661 8.21 -0.47 29.33
N SER A 662 7.25 -0.22 28.45
CA SER A 662 6.81 1.12 28.06
C SER A 662 5.95 1.79 29.14
N ALA A 663 5.36 1.01 30.06
CA ALA A 663 4.49 1.55 31.10
C ALA A 663 5.16 2.63 31.97
N ALA A 664 6.46 2.54 32.21
CA ALA A 664 7.19 3.55 32.98
C ALA A 664 7.37 4.87 32.22
N ALA A 665 7.51 4.81 30.90
CA ALA A 665 7.60 5.99 30.05
C ALA A 665 6.22 6.62 29.84
N TYR A 666 5.19 5.78 29.63
CA TYR A 666 3.80 6.18 29.50
C TYR A 666 2.86 4.99 29.73
N PRO A 667 1.77 5.10 30.51
CA PRO A 667 1.27 6.28 31.22
C PRO A 667 2.04 6.62 32.53
N GLY A 668 3.10 5.89 32.86
CA GLY A 668 3.90 6.09 34.07
C GLY A 668 3.62 5.04 35.15
N LEU A 669 4.53 4.93 36.13
CA LEU A 669 4.35 4.03 37.28
C LEU A 669 3.81 4.78 38.49
N PRO A 670 3.04 4.12 39.37
CA PRO A 670 2.83 4.62 40.72
C PRO A 670 4.15 4.83 41.47
N THR A 671 4.15 5.68 42.49
CA THR A 671 5.29 5.85 43.40
C THR A 671 5.75 4.48 43.93
N ALA A 672 7.06 4.25 43.97
CA ALA A 672 7.63 2.98 44.42
C ALA A 672 7.14 2.62 45.84
N GLY A 673 6.74 1.37 46.04
CA GLY A 673 6.21 0.88 47.33
C GLY A 673 4.78 1.32 47.65
N ALA A 674 4.04 1.95 46.71
CA ALA A 674 2.65 2.32 46.91
C ALA A 674 1.78 1.11 47.30
N ALA A 675 1.14 1.19 48.46
CA ALA A 675 0.24 0.15 48.93
C ALA A 675 -1.07 0.16 48.10
N PRO A 676 -1.52 -1.00 47.59
CA PRO A 676 -2.82 -1.10 46.94
C PRO A 676 -3.94 -0.90 47.96
N VAL A 677 -5.09 -0.42 47.50
CA VAL A 677 -6.30 -0.37 48.31
C VAL A 677 -6.80 -1.80 48.55
N ASN A 678 -6.97 -2.15 49.82
CA ASN A 678 -7.48 -3.47 50.21
C ASN A 678 -8.94 -3.69 49.80
N SER A 679 -9.73 -2.61 49.79
CA SER A 679 -11.11 -2.57 49.32
C SER A 679 -11.58 -1.11 49.36
N LEU A 680 -12.03 -0.56 48.23
CA LEU A 680 -12.62 0.78 48.18
C LEU A 680 -13.99 0.73 47.48
N ALA A 681 -15.03 1.14 48.19
CA ALA A 681 -16.35 1.34 47.61
C ALA A 681 -16.38 2.66 46.83
N VAL A 682 -16.81 2.59 45.57
CA VAL A 682 -16.98 3.72 44.67
C VAL A 682 -18.46 3.82 44.31
N THR A 683 -19.11 4.85 44.83
CA THR A 683 -20.51 5.17 44.55
C THR A 683 -20.58 6.24 43.46
N PHE A 684 -21.41 6.02 42.45
CA PHE A 684 -21.55 6.91 41.29
C PHE A 684 -23.00 6.94 40.78
N SER A 685 -23.35 8.04 40.13
CA SER A 685 -24.62 8.17 39.43
C SER A 685 -24.66 7.20 38.24
N ALA A 686 -25.59 6.26 38.29
CA ALA A 686 -25.94 5.31 37.24
C ALA A 686 -27.01 5.87 36.29
N ASN A 687 -27.18 7.20 36.29
CA ASN A 687 -28.02 7.92 35.34
C ASN A 687 -27.16 8.51 34.21
N ASN A 688 -27.66 8.43 32.98
CA ASN A 688 -27.06 9.05 31.79
C ASN A 688 -28.15 9.41 30.75
N VAL A 689 -29.12 10.21 31.18
CA VAL A 689 -30.26 10.63 30.35
C VAL A 689 -29.84 11.74 29.41
N VAL A 690 -29.93 11.50 28.09
CA VAL A 690 -29.66 12.52 27.09
C VAL A 690 -30.99 13.14 26.67
N THR A 691 -31.23 14.39 27.07
CA THR A 691 -32.46 15.12 26.71
C THR A 691 -32.37 15.75 25.30
N PRO A 692 -33.50 16.04 24.63
CA PRO A 692 -33.54 16.49 23.23
C PRO A 692 -32.80 17.77 22.79
N PRO A 693 -32.32 18.73 23.62
CA PRO A 693 -31.32 19.67 23.09
C PRO A 693 -29.94 19.00 23.01
N ASN A 694 -29.63 18.02 23.87
CA ASN A 694 -28.33 17.37 23.94
C ASN A 694 -28.20 16.16 23.00
N SER A 695 -29.27 15.65 22.39
CA SER A 695 -29.19 14.48 21.49
C SER A 695 -28.54 14.77 20.14
N GLN A 696 -28.29 16.05 19.86
CA GLN A 696 -27.70 16.50 18.60
C GLN A 696 -26.25 17.01 18.73
N MET A 697 -25.69 17.09 19.94
CA MET A 697 -24.27 17.48 20.11
C MET A 697 -23.32 16.36 19.65
N PRO A 698 -22.06 16.67 19.34
CA PRO A 698 -21.05 15.65 19.06
C PRO A 698 -20.87 14.69 20.23
N SER A 699 -20.53 13.42 19.93
CA SER A 699 -20.20 12.39 20.94
C SER A 699 -21.32 12.01 21.94
N VAL A 700 -22.57 12.42 21.73
CA VAL A 700 -23.72 12.20 22.65
C VAL A 700 -24.24 10.76 22.67
N ASN A 701 -23.92 9.96 21.66
CA ASN A 701 -24.28 8.55 21.60
C ASN A 701 -23.37 7.67 22.47
N GLN A 702 -22.38 8.24 23.17
CA GLN A 702 -21.37 7.49 23.92
C GLN A 702 -21.78 7.26 25.39
N ALA A 703 -21.21 6.20 25.98
CA ALA A 703 -21.31 5.95 27.41
C ALA A 703 -20.58 7.04 28.22
N THR A 704 -21.19 7.50 29.32
CA THR A 704 -20.61 8.52 30.18
C THR A 704 -19.65 7.91 31.20
N TRP A 705 -18.49 8.52 31.39
CA TRP A 705 -17.46 8.02 32.31
C TRP A 705 -17.62 8.58 33.72
N ARG A 706 -17.56 7.71 34.73
CA ARG A 706 -17.54 8.03 36.15
C ARG A 706 -16.16 7.72 36.72
N SER A 707 -15.49 8.77 37.19
CA SER A 707 -14.16 8.67 37.79
C SER A 707 -14.21 7.91 39.10
N THR A 708 -13.20 7.07 39.34
CA THR A 708 -13.09 6.29 40.58
C THR A 708 -12.06 6.86 41.55
N GLY A 709 -11.19 7.76 41.10
CA GLY A 709 -10.03 8.22 41.88
C GLY A 709 -8.98 7.11 42.10
N LEU A 710 -8.99 6.06 41.28
CA LEU A 710 -8.08 4.93 41.35
C LEU A 710 -7.30 4.76 40.05
N TYR A 711 -6.11 4.18 40.19
CA TYR A 711 -5.21 3.83 39.09
C TYR A 711 -4.83 2.35 39.21
N ALA A 712 -4.94 1.61 38.11
CA ALA A 712 -4.48 0.23 38.02
C ALA A 712 -2.96 0.21 37.78
N PRO A 713 -2.15 -0.36 38.68
CA PRO A 713 -0.72 -0.50 38.44
C PRO A 713 -0.45 -1.42 37.23
N PRO A 714 0.57 -1.14 36.40
CA PRO A 714 0.90 -1.94 35.23
C PRO A 714 1.14 -3.41 35.59
N GLY A 715 0.53 -4.33 34.83
CA GLY A 715 0.71 -5.76 35.00
C GLY A 715 0.10 -6.36 36.27
N LYS A 716 -0.73 -5.62 37.01
CA LYS A 716 -1.43 -6.12 38.21
C LYS A 716 -2.88 -6.43 37.91
N LEU A 717 -3.38 -7.50 38.53
CA LEU A 717 -4.80 -7.86 38.51
C LEU A 717 -5.55 -7.04 39.57
N ILE A 718 -6.72 -6.54 39.18
CA ILE A 718 -7.63 -5.73 39.99
C ILE A 718 -8.95 -6.47 40.05
N THR A 719 -9.53 -6.57 41.25
CA THR A 719 -10.86 -7.17 41.42
C THR A 719 -11.91 -6.07 41.52
N VAL A 720 -12.96 -6.18 40.71
CA VAL A 720 -14.13 -5.31 40.76
C VAL A 720 -15.34 -6.13 41.16
N LYS A 721 -15.94 -5.79 42.29
CA LYS A 721 -17.18 -6.40 42.80
C LYS A 721 -18.35 -5.44 42.62
N VAL A 722 -19.34 -5.82 41.83
CA VAL A 722 -20.56 -5.06 41.63
C VAL A 722 -21.43 -5.20 42.88
N THR A 723 -21.57 -4.11 43.63
CA THR A 723 -22.33 -4.10 44.90
C THR A 723 -23.79 -3.77 44.69
N THR A 724 -24.13 -3.09 43.59
CA THR A 724 -25.51 -2.83 43.14
C THR A 724 -25.87 -3.77 41.98
N PRO A 725 -26.56 -4.89 42.21
CA PRO A 725 -26.81 -5.91 41.17
C PRO A 725 -27.62 -5.39 39.97
N ALA A 726 -28.41 -4.33 40.16
CA ALA A 726 -29.26 -3.76 39.12
C ALA A 726 -28.51 -3.28 37.87
N ILE A 727 -27.20 -3.03 37.94
CA ILE A 727 -26.39 -2.60 36.79
C ILE A 727 -25.83 -3.78 35.97
N LEU A 728 -25.91 -5.02 36.49
CA LEU A 728 -25.34 -6.20 35.83
C LEU A 728 -26.05 -6.49 34.52
N GLY A 729 -25.27 -6.67 33.45
CA GLY A 729 -25.78 -6.95 32.10
C GLY A 729 -26.59 -5.80 31.48
N LYS A 730 -26.59 -4.60 32.07
CA LYS A 730 -27.32 -3.42 31.57
C LYS A 730 -26.47 -2.49 30.69
N GLY A 731 -25.36 -2.98 30.14
CA GLY A 731 -24.45 -2.19 29.29
C GLY A 731 -23.40 -1.37 30.04
N PHE A 732 -23.34 -1.43 31.38
CA PHE A 732 -22.29 -0.81 32.17
C PHE A 732 -20.94 -1.51 31.95
N ARG A 733 -19.85 -0.76 32.02
CA ARG A 733 -18.50 -1.30 31.87
C ARG A 733 -17.55 -0.72 32.91
N VAL A 734 -16.44 -1.40 33.16
CA VAL A 734 -15.27 -0.84 33.83
C VAL A 734 -14.14 -0.68 32.83
N GLN A 735 -13.40 0.41 32.91
CA GLN A 735 -12.33 0.77 31.99
C GLN A 735 -11.04 1.09 32.74
N ILE A 736 -9.90 0.68 32.18
CA ILE A 736 -8.56 1.11 32.57
C ILE A 736 -8.00 1.97 31.44
N GLY A 737 -7.51 3.16 31.78
CA GLY A 737 -6.96 4.15 30.87
C GLY A 737 -7.99 5.23 30.49
N ALA A 738 -7.49 6.46 30.28
CA ALA A 738 -8.31 7.63 29.96
C ALA A 738 -8.23 8.04 28.48
N HIS A 739 -7.35 7.42 27.69
CA HIS A 739 -7.08 7.77 26.29
C HIS A 739 -8.13 7.17 25.35
N THR A 740 -8.24 7.72 24.15
CA THR A 740 -9.11 7.15 23.09
C THR A 740 -8.39 6.90 21.78
N ASP A 741 -7.22 7.51 21.62
CA ASP A 741 -6.51 7.49 20.35
C ASP A 741 -5.73 6.20 20.14
N ASP A 742 -5.99 5.59 18.99
CA ASP A 742 -5.22 4.49 18.43
C ASP A 742 -4.13 5.05 17.50
N LEU A 743 -2.87 4.95 17.95
CA LEU A 743 -1.73 5.51 17.23
C LEU A 743 -1.04 4.49 16.31
N THR A 744 -1.65 3.32 16.08
CA THR A 744 -1.01 2.20 15.35
C THR A 744 -0.49 2.62 13.97
N ASN A 745 -1.16 3.56 13.31
CA ASN A 745 -0.81 4.05 11.98
C ASN A 745 0.31 5.08 11.93
N LYS A 746 0.74 5.60 13.09
CA LYS A 746 1.75 6.65 13.09
C LYS A 746 3.11 6.07 12.68
N PRO A 747 3.91 6.82 11.91
CA PRO A 747 5.27 6.41 11.53
C PRO A 747 6.22 6.36 12.73
N GLN A 748 5.83 6.96 13.85
CA GLN A 748 6.56 6.99 15.11
C GLN A 748 5.57 6.83 16.27
N TRP A 749 5.90 6.01 17.27
CA TRP A 749 5.09 5.82 18.47
C TRP A 749 5.76 6.42 19.70
N LYS A 750 5.22 7.55 20.20
CA LYS A 750 5.69 8.18 21.45
C LYS A 750 5.12 7.54 22.72
N ARG A 751 4.23 6.57 22.57
CA ARG A 751 3.73 5.66 23.60
C ARG A 751 3.24 4.39 22.92
N VAL A 752 2.93 3.34 23.69
CA VAL A 752 2.20 2.19 23.14
C VAL A 752 0.93 2.69 22.44
N PRO A 753 0.64 2.25 21.19
CA PRO A 753 -0.37 2.89 20.35
C PRO A 753 -1.80 2.78 20.91
N VAL A 754 -2.07 1.75 21.72
CA VAL A 754 -3.33 1.59 22.46
C VAL A 754 -3.03 1.34 23.94
N VAL A 755 -3.69 2.10 24.81
CA VAL A 755 -3.47 2.06 26.27
C VAL A 755 -4.77 1.96 27.08
N VAL A 756 -5.89 1.63 26.43
CA VAL A 756 -7.22 1.54 27.07
C VAL A 756 -7.85 0.16 26.89
N SER A 757 -8.36 -0.37 27.99
CA SER A 757 -9.06 -1.64 28.06
C SER A 757 -10.40 -1.47 28.78
N SER A 758 -11.48 -2.05 28.26
CA SER A 758 -12.84 -1.91 28.83
C SER A 758 -13.59 -3.24 28.88
N TRP A 759 -14.16 -3.59 30.04
CA TRP A 759 -14.85 -4.85 30.33
C TRP A 759 -16.32 -4.63 30.71
N PRO A 760 -17.27 -5.40 30.16
CA PRO A 760 -18.67 -5.31 30.54
C PRO A 760 -18.90 -5.84 31.96
N LEU A 761 -19.75 -5.16 32.74
CA LEU A 761 -20.18 -5.58 34.06
C LEU A 761 -21.33 -6.59 33.94
N VAL A 762 -21.01 -7.83 33.55
CA VAL A 762 -21.99 -8.93 33.42
C VAL A 762 -21.98 -9.90 34.61
N ASN A 763 -20.86 -9.98 35.33
CA ASN A 763 -20.69 -10.84 36.51
C ASN A 763 -20.59 -9.99 37.78
N ALA A 764 -21.10 -10.53 38.90
CA ALA A 764 -21.05 -9.85 40.20
C ALA A 764 -19.62 -9.56 40.68
N THR A 765 -18.66 -10.39 40.27
CA THR A 765 -17.23 -10.16 40.49
C THR A 765 -16.49 -10.43 39.20
N LEU A 766 -15.53 -9.57 38.87
CA LEU A 766 -14.70 -9.68 37.68
C LEU A 766 -13.27 -9.24 37.99
N THR A 767 -12.32 -9.85 37.28
CA THR A 767 -10.90 -9.50 37.35
C THR A 767 -10.54 -8.72 36.09
N ILE A 768 -9.88 -7.58 36.27
CA ILE A 768 -9.34 -6.75 35.18
C ILE A 768 -7.85 -6.52 35.38
N GLY A 769 -7.18 -6.02 34.36
CA GLY A 769 -5.76 -5.70 34.40
C GLY A 769 -5.30 -5.15 33.06
N SER A 770 -4.18 -4.42 33.06
CA SER A 770 -3.59 -3.87 31.84
C SER A 770 -2.07 -3.91 31.95
N PRO A 771 -1.34 -4.32 30.89
CA PRO A 771 0.11 -4.27 30.89
C PRO A 771 0.64 -2.83 31.00
N MET A 772 -0.18 -1.84 30.62
CA MET A 772 0.15 -0.41 30.68
C MET A 772 -0.28 0.27 31.99
N GLY A 773 -1.23 -0.33 32.72
CA GLY A 773 -1.92 0.36 33.81
C GLY A 773 -2.77 1.53 33.30
N GLY A 774 -3.29 2.36 34.21
CA GLY A 774 -4.11 3.53 33.87
C GLY A 774 -5.15 3.91 34.93
N LEU A 775 -5.73 5.10 34.81
CA LEU A 775 -6.88 5.51 35.62
C LEU A 775 -8.06 4.55 35.41
N ILE A 776 -8.83 4.28 36.47
CA ILE A 776 -9.99 3.38 36.42
C ILE A 776 -11.28 4.21 36.33
N PHE A 777 -12.16 3.85 35.41
CA PHE A 777 -13.48 4.47 35.23
C PHE A 777 -14.58 3.41 35.24
N VAL A 778 -15.78 3.80 35.66
CA VAL A 778 -17.00 3.06 35.34
C VAL A 778 -17.73 3.80 34.22
N THR A 779 -18.08 3.12 33.14
CA THR A 779 -18.87 3.72 32.05
C THR A 779 -20.34 3.38 32.20
N VAL A 780 -21.18 4.41 32.06
CA VAL A 780 -22.63 4.37 32.21
C VAL A 780 -23.23 4.47 30.81
N PRO A 781 -23.98 3.46 30.35
CA PRO A 781 -24.54 3.44 29.00
C PRO A 781 -25.54 4.59 28.82
N ARG A 782 -25.77 5.00 27.57
CA ARG A 782 -26.76 6.02 27.24
C ARG A 782 -28.13 5.63 27.78
N ASP A 783 -28.89 6.63 28.23
CA ASP A 783 -30.28 6.54 28.69
C ASP A 783 -30.49 5.68 29.95
N ALA A 784 -29.41 5.25 30.61
CA ALA A 784 -29.50 4.60 31.91
C ALA A 784 -30.18 5.51 32.94
N GLN A 785 -31.09 4.95 33.72
CA GLN A 785 -31.84 5.64 34.79
C GLN A 785 -31.97 4.74 36.02
N LEU A 786 -30.84 4.37 36.62
CA LEU A 786 -30.79 3.41 37.74
C LEU A 786 -30.47 4.05 39.10
N GLY A 787 -30.44 5.39 39.18
CA GLY A 787 -30.15 6.13 40.40
C GLY A 787 -28.66 6.10 40.76
N GLN A 788 -28.33 5.64 41.96
CA GLN A 788 -26.96 5.47 42.43
C GLN A 788 -26.56 4.00 42.35
N ALA A 789 -25.33 3.73 41.91
CA ALA A 789 -24.75 2.40 41.94
C ALA A 789 -23.39 2.41 42.64
N THR A 790 -23.01 1.28 43.20
CA THR A 790 -21.74 1.10 43.89
C THR A 790 -21.00 -0.12 43.35
N VAL A 791 -19.70 0.06 43.12
CA VAL A 791 -18.74 -1.03 42.89
C VAL A 791 -17.66 -0.97 43.96
N THR A 792 -17.10 -2.12 44.32
CA THR A 792 -15.96 -2.21 45.22
C THR A 792 -14.73 -2.64 44.43
N ILE A 793 -13.63 -1.89 44.55
CA ILE A 793 -12.39 -2.11 43.79
C ILE A 793 -11.26 -2.49 44.76
N THR A 794 -10.51 -3.55 44.45
CA THR A 794 -9.39 -4.08 45.24
C THR A 794 -8.15 -4.24 44.37
N GLY A 795 -6.97 -3.89 44.89
CA GLY A 795 -5.68 -4.05 44.21
C GLY A 795 -5.19 -2.82 43.43
N ALA A 796 -6.01 -1.78 43.30
CA ALA A 796 -5.65 -0.52 42.66
C ALA A 796 -4.92 0.43 43.63
N VAL A 797 -4.34 1.52 43.13
CA VAL A 797 -3.76 2.59 43.99
C VAL A 797 -4.55 3.89 43.87
N ARG A 798 -4.50 4.74 44.89
CA ARG A 798 -5.20 6.04 44.85
C ARG A 798 -4.54 6.99 43.84
N ALA A 799 -5.37 7.71 43.10
CA ALA A 799 -4.97 8.79 42.20
C ALA A 799 -5.35 10.16 42.77
N PRO A 800 -4.53 11.21 42.59
CA PRO A 800 -4.93 12.56 42.96
C PRO A 800 -6.18 12.99 42.20
N ARG A 801 -7.26 13.27 42.92
CA ARG A 801 -8.50 13.77 42.33
C ARG A 801 -9.06 14.90 43.17
N TYR A 802 -9.15 16.09 42.57
CA TYR A 802 -9.79 17.23 43.19
C TYR A 802 -11.21 17.39 42.62
N GLU A 803 -12.23 17.24 43.46
CA GLU A 803 -13.62 17.48 43.07
C GLU A 803 -14.08 18.83 43.63
N TYR A 804 -14.39 19.77 42.74
CA TYR A 804 -14.84 21.12 43.12
C TYR A 804 -16.05 21.06 44.05
N GLY A 805 -15.95 21.76 45.19
CA GLY A 805 -16.98 21.77 46.24
C GLY A 805 -17.07 20.50 47.09
N LYS A 806 -16.26 19.46 46.84
CA LYS A 806 -16.21 18.23 47.67
C LYS A 806 -14.85 18.02 48.33
N THR A 807 -13.76 18.14 47.57
CA THR A 807 -12.41 18.07 48.10
C THR A 807 -12.06 19.43 48.70
N THR A 808 -11.79 19.50 49.99
CA THR A 808 -11.38 20.78 50.61
C THR A 808 -9.92 21.11 50.26
N PRO A 809 -9.55 22.40 50.15
CA PRO A 809 -8.15 22.79 49.94
C PRO A 809 -7.19 22.24 51.01
N ALA A 810 -7.68 22.06 52.25
CA ALA A 810 -6.90 21.45 53.33
C ALA A 810 -6.61 19.96 53.07
N GLN A 811 -7.62 19.16 52.71
CA GLN A 811 -7.45 17.75 52.34
C GLN A 811 -6.55 17.61 51.09
N TRP A 812 -6.73 18.52 50.13
CA TRP A 812 -5.91 18.55 48.92
C TRP A 812 -4.42 18.70 49.25
N ARG A 813 -4.06 19.72 50.03
CA ARG A 813 -2.67 20.00 50.43
C ARG A 813 -2.05 18.92 51.29
N ALA A 814 -2.83 18.41 52.26
CA ALA A 814 -2.33 17.47 53.26
C ALA A 814 -2.14 16.05 52.72
N THR A 815 -2.97 15.61 51.76
CA THR A 815 -2.99 14.19 51.38
C THR A 815 -3.29 13.94 49.91
N VAL A 816 -4.37 14.50 49.37
CA VAL A 816 -4.93 14.03 48.08
C VAL A 816 -3.99 14.30 46.91
N ARG A 817 -3.33 15.47 46.86
CA ARG A 817 -2.39 15.80 45.77
C ARG A 817 -1.15 14.90 45.73
N SER A 818 -0.85 14.23 46.84
CA SER A 818 0.34 13.37 47.00
C SER A 818 0.04 11.88 46.82
N TYR A 819 -1.19 11.50 46.46
CA TYR A 819 -1.51 10.11 46.17
C TYR A 819 -0.59 9.52 45.08
N PRO A 820 -0.30 8.21 45.15
CA PRO A 820 0.85 7.64 44.46
C PRO A 820 0.70 7.49 42.95
N ALA A 821 -0.50 7.60 42.38
CA ALA A 821 -0.69 7.43 40.94
C ALA A 821 0.09 8.49 40.10
N PRO A 822 0.47 8.14 38.86
CA PRO A 822 1.13 9.07 37.95
C PRO A 822 0.16 10.04 37.25
N TRP A 823 -1.16 9.84 37.36
CA TRP A 823 -2.19 10.68 36.74
C TRP A 823 -3.16 11.25 37.76
N ALA A 824 -3.63 12.46 37.49
CA ALA A 824 -4.52 13.21 38.33
C ALA A 824 -5.75 13.72 37.55
N GLU A 825 -6.83 13.99 38.28
CA GLU A 825 -8.06 14.58 37.76
C GLU A 825 -8.40 15.86 38.54
N LEU A 826 -8.62 16.97 37.85
CA LEU A 826 -9.25 18.17 38.40
C LEU A 826 -10.67 18.28 37.82
N ASP A 827 -11.68 18.08 38.66
CA ASP A 827 -13.07 17.91 38.26
C ASP A 827 -13.91 19.10 38.73
N SER A 828 -14.35 19.94 37.79
CA SER A 828 -15.20 21.09 38.08
C SER A 828 -16.69 20.73 38.22
N GLY A 829 -17.07 19.48 37.89
CA GLY A 829 -18.45 19.02 37.70
C GLY A 829 -19.01 19.27 36.29
N LYS A 830 -18.39 20.16 35.49
CA LYS A 830 -18.74 20.43 34.07
C LYS A 830 -17.62 20.06 33.11
N LEU A 831 -16.37 20.13 33.57
CA LEU A 831 -15.16 19.74 32.86
C LEU A 831 -14.24 18.99 33.83
N THR A 832 -13.71 17.85 33.41
CA THR A 832 -12.65 17.13 34.12
C THR A 832 -11.35 17.21 33.31
N ILE A 833 -10.33 17.85 33.89
CA ILE A 833 -8.99 17.97 33.32
C ILE A 833 -8.13 16.81 33.83
N MET A 834 -7.61 16.00 32.92
CA MET A 834 -6.85 14.80 33.21
C MET A 834 -5.40 14.98 32.76
N VAL A 835 -4.47 14.95 33.72
CA VAL A 835 -3.07 15.35 33.52
C VAL A 835 -2.09 14.47 34.30
N PRO A 836 -0.80 14.42 33.92
CA PRO A 836 0.23 13.88 34.78
C PRO A 836 0.21 14.54 36.16
N SER A 837 0.28 13.71 37.22
CA SER A 837 0.21 14.19 38.62
C SER A 837 1.34 15.14 38.97
N SER A 838 2.48 15.06 38.28
CA SER A 838 3.61 15.98 38.46
C SER A 838 3.22 17.45 38.23
N LEU A 839 2.27 17.71 37.33
CA LEU A 839 1.83 19.07 37.00
C LEU A 839 0.98 19.72 38.10
N ILE A 840 0.27 18.91 38.90
CA ILE A 840 -0.69 19.42 39.90
C ILE A 840 -0.21 19.28 41.35
N ARG A 841 0.85 18.51 41.61
CA ARG A 841 1.36 18.26 42.98
C ARG A 841 1.73 19.56 43.72
N ASN A 842 2.18 20.57 42.98
CA ASN A 842 2.55 21.88 43.54
C ASN A 842 1.38 22.88 43.57
N MET A 843 0.23 22.57 42.97
CA MET A 843 -0.96 23.42 43.03
C MET A 843 -1.57 23.34 44.43
N SER A 844 -1.64 24.46 45.15
CA SER A 844 -2.13 24.51 46.53
C SER A 844 -3.66 24.62 46.65
N ASP A 845 -4.29 25.23 45.65
CA ASP A 845 -5.72 25.51 45.61
C ASP A 845 -6.24 25.51 44.16
N PRO A 846 -6.93 24.44 43.72
CA PRO A 846 -7.53 24.37 42.39
C PRO A 846 -8.83 25.16 42.21
N ASP A 847 -9.48 25.66 43.27
CA ASP A 847 -10.82 26.25 43.18
C ASP A 847 -10.94 27.43 42.19
N PRO A 848 -10.02 28.43 42.20
CA PRO A 848 -10.11 29.56 41.28
C PRO A 848 -10.02 29.16 39.81
N LEU A 849 -9.17 28.17 39.50
CA LEU A 849 -9.01 27.63 38.15
C LEU A 849 -10.28 26.92 37.70
N LEU A 850 -10.84 26.03 38.53
CA LEU A 850 -12.05 25.28 38.18
C LEU A 850 -13.28 26.18 38.08
N LYS A 851 -13.33 27.26 38.86
CA LYS A 851 -14.36 28.30 38.72
C LYS A 851 -14.28 29.01 37.37
N HIS A 852 -13.08 29.35 36.89
CA HIS A 852 -12.87 29.94 35.56
C HIS A 852 -13.34 28.99 34.45
N TRP A 853 -12.96 27.71 34.51
CA TRP A 853 -13.44 26.71 33.54
C TRP A 853 -14.95 26.53 33.55
N ASN A 854 -15.59 26.55 34.72
CA ASN A 854 -17.05 26.54 34.82
C ASN A 854 -17.68 27.76 34.14
N ALA A 855 -17.08 28.96 34.25
CA ALA A 855 -17.56 30.16 33.57
C ALA A 855 -17.44 30.06 32.04
N VAL A 856 -16.35 29.49 31.53
CA VAL A 856 -16.19 29.21 30.08
C VAL A 856 -17.26 28.23 29.60
N MET A 857 -17.43 27.12 30.30
CA MET A 857 -18.43 26.08 29.96
C MET A 857 -19.86 26.61 30.00
N ASP A 858 -20.16 27.53 30.93
CA ASP A 858 -21.46 28.19 31.04
C ASP A 858 -21.69 29.20 29.93
N ALA A 859 -20.68 30.00 29.57
CA ALA A 859 -20.79 30.93 28.46
C ALA A 859 -21.11 30.19 27.15
N MET A 860 -20.38 29.11 26.84
CA MET A 860 -20.64 28.34 25.63
C MET A 860 -22.01 27.64 25.66
N ALA A 861 -22.45 27.14 26.83
CA ALA A 861 -23.78 26.57 27.00
C ALA A 861 -24.90 27.60 26.77
N VAL A 862 -24.72 28.83 27.29
CA VAL A 862 -25.67 29.93 27.10
C VAL A 862 -25.77 30.33 25.62
N LEU A 863 -24.65 30.38 24.89
CA LEU A 863 -24.68 30.69 23.46
C LEU A 863 -25.37 29.58 22.67
N GLY A 864 -25.06 28.32 22.99
CA GLY A 864 -25.63 27.13 22.34
C GLY A 864 -27.08 26.84 22.73
N ASN A 865 -27.72 27.70 23.53
CA ASN A 865 -29.07 27.52 24.03
C ASN A 865 -29.31 26.15 24.70
N ILE A 866 -28.34 25.70 25.52
CA ILE A 866 -28.39 24.43 26.25
C ILE A 866 -28.31 24.66 27.77
N PRO A 867 -28.77 23.72 28.60
CA PRO A 867 -28.64 23.86 30.05
C PRO A 867 -27.18 24.00 30.51
N THR A 868 -26.91 25.00 31.36
CA THR A 868 -25.61 25.17 32.04
C THR A 868 -25.31 24.04 33.02
N GLN A 869 -26.36 23.39 33.55
CA GLN A 869 -26.24 22.11 34.21
C GLN A 869 -26.10 21.01 33.16
N ARG A 870 -24.87 20.52 32.98
CA ARG A 870 -24.60 19.45 32.02
C ARG A 870 -25.10 18.10 32.52
N TYR A 871 -25.53 17.25 31.58
CA TYR A 871 -25.92 15.86 31.86
C TYR A 871 -24.70 14.98 32.23
N ARG A 872 -23.51 15.40 31.79
CA ARG A 872 -22.20 14.85 32.17
C ARG A 872 -21.14 15.96 32.18
N ALA A 873 -20.05 15.75 32.91
CA ALA A 873 -18.85 16.58 32.72
C ALA A 873 -18.18 16.21 31.40
N GLU A 874 -17.77 17.19 30.60
CA GLU A 874 -16.82 16.96 29.50
C GLU A 874 -15.44 16.61 30.06
N ARG A 875 -14.58 16.02 29.24
CA ARG A 875 -13.26 15.55 29.68
C ARG A 875 -12.19 16.09 28.76
N PHE A 876 -11.09 16.55 29.34
CA PHE A 876 -9.93 17.05 28.61
C PHE A 876 -8.71 16.25 29.07
N LEU A 877 -8.02 15.59 28.15
CA LEU A 877 -6.86 14.75 28.42
C LEU A 877 -5.63 15.31 27.73
N LEU A 878 -4.54 15.46 28.49
CA LEU A 878 -3.23 15.65 27.89
C LEU A 878 -2.64 14.28 27.55
N ASP A 879 -2.19 14.08 26.33
CA ASP A 879 -1.53 12.87 25.85
C ASP A 879 -0.15 13.23 25.29
N THR A 880 0.84 12.37 25.45
CA THR A 880 2.14 12.57 24.80
C THR A 880 2.05 12.57 23.28
N ASP A 881 0.99 11.97 22.73
CA ASP A 881 0.76 11.89 21.29
C ASP A 881 -0.73 11.71 20.97
N ILE A 882 -1.22 12.49 20.01
CA ILE A 882 -2.63 12.51 19.58
C ILE A 882 -2.73 12.15 18.10
N SER A 883 -3.80 11.49 17.70
CA SER A 883 -4.00 10.89 16.38
C SER A 883 -4.00 11.92 15.25
N VAL A 884 -4.53 13.12 15.48
CA VAL A 884 -4.72 14.17 14.47
C VAL A 884 -4.60 15.55 15.12
N GLY A 885 -4.15 16.53 14.32
CA GLY A 885 -4.25 17.94 14.65
C GLY A 885 -3.30 18.41 15.75
N TRP A 886 -3.49 19.68 16.16
CA TRP A 886 -2.83 20.25 17.33
C TRP A 886 -3.56 19.90 18.62
N MET A 887 -4.89 19.87 18.57
CA MET A 887 -5.81 19.28 19.54
C MET A 887 -6.97 18.70 18.72
N HIS A 888 -7.81 17.86 19.33
CA HIS A 888 -9.08 17.50 18.68
C HIS A 888 -10.20 17.23 19.69
N ALA A 889 -11.40 17.57 19.25
CA ALA A 889 -12.62 17.36 19.98
C ALA A 889 -12.95 15.86 20.11
N GLY A 890 -13.65 15.52 21.18
CA GLY A 890 -14.09 14.16 21.47
C GLY A 890 -14.54 14.03 22.91
N TYR A 891 -14.72 12.79 23.35
CA TYR A 891 -14.91 12.49 24.77
C TYR A 891 -13.95 11.37 25.17
N PRO A 892 -12.74 11.71 25.65
CA PRO A 892 -12.28 13.06 25.99
C PRO A 892 -11.87 13.90 24.77
N ILE A 893 -11.81 15.21 24.98
CA ILE A 893 -11.03 16.15 24.17
C ILE A 893 -9.56 15.87 24.43
N MET A 894 -8.75 15.80 23.38
CA MET A 894 -7.35 15.39 23.45
C MET A 894 -6.43 16.55 23.05
N ALA A 895 -5.35 16.74 23.82
CA ALA A 895 -4.30 17.70 23.49
C ALA A 895 -2.90 17.15 23.81
N PRO A 896 -1.85 17.68 23.19
CA PRO A 896 -0.49 17.23 23.44
C PRO A 896 0.00 17.69 24.83
N ASP A 897 0.73 16.82 25.51
CA ASP A 897 1.38 17.07 26.80
C ASP A 897 2.60 17.99 26.62
N LEU A 898 2.34 19.28 26.41
CA LEU A 898 3.35 20.31 26.12
C LEU A 898 3.26 21.51 27.07
N PRO A 899 4.38 22.20 27.39
CA PRO A 899 4.39 23.33 28.32
C PRO A 899 3.40 24.46 27.98
N VAL A 900 3.19 24.76 26.70
CA VAL A 900 2.21 25.77 26.26
C VAL A 900 0.79 25.34 26.65
N VAL A 901 0.44 24.08 26.43
CA VAL A 901 -0.87 23.52 26.80
C VAL A 901 -1.02 23.45 28.32
N HIS A 902 0.06 23.20 29.06
CA HIS A 902 0.03 23.24 30.53
C HIS A 902 -0.40 24.63 31.03
N ASN A 903 0.13 25.70 30.43
CA ASN A 903 -0.29 27.06 30.76
C ASN A 903 -1.75 27.31 30.37
N GLU A 904 -2.15 26.90 29.15
CA GLU A 904 -3.53 27.04 28.66
C GLU A 904 -4.56 26.20 29.44
N MET A 905 -4.14 25.21 30.22
CA MET A 905 -5.05 24.34 30.98
C MET A 905 -5.03 24.59 32.50
N LEU A 906 -3.85 24.87 33.06
CA LEU A 906 -3.61 24.84 34.50
C LEU A 906 -3.19 26.19 35.10
N ASN A 907 -2.87 27.20 34.29
CA ASN A 907 -2.39 28.50 34.77
C ASN A 907 -3.47 29.57 34.63
N LEU A 908 -4.17 29.86 35.73
CA LEU A 908 -5.25 30.86 35.76
C LEU A 908 -4.78 32.25 35.32
N ALA A 909 -3.59 32.68 35.74
CA ALA A 909 -3.07 33.99 35.37
C ALA A 909 -2.80 34.08 33.86
N TYR A 910 -2.31 32.99 33.25
CA TYR A 910 -2.16 32.90 31.80
C TYR A 910 -3.53 32.96 31.10
N LEU A 911 -4.48 32.14 31.54
CA LEU A 911 -5.85 32.11 31.00
C LEU A 911 -6.54 33.48 31.00
N GLN A 912 -6.40 34.24 32.08
CA GLN A 912 -7.02 35.56 32.21
C GLN A 912 -6.32 36.64 31.40
N ASN A 913 -5.00 36.54 31.19
CA ASN A 913 -4.23 37.56 30.49
C ASN A 913 -4.13 37.32 28.99
N SER A 914 -3.96 36.07 28.57
CA SER A 914 -3.64 35.67 27.19
C SER A 914 -4.72 34.80 26.55
N GLY A 915 -5.69 34.30 27.33
CA GLY A 915 -6.67 33.32 26.84
C GLY A 915 -6.06 31.93 26.58
N ALA A 916 -6.90 31.01 26.09
CA ALA A 916 -6.52 29.67 25.68
C ALA A 916 -7.33 29.28 24.43
N TRP A 917 -6.93 29.82 23.27
CA TRP A 917 -7.66 29.63 22.03
C TRP A 917 -7.84 28.13 21.71
N GLY A 918 -6.77 27.33 21.79
CA GLY A 918 -6.81 25.89 21.50
C GLY A 918 -7.84 25.13 22.34
N PRO A 919 -7.73 25.11 23.68
CA PRO A 919 -8.72 24.44 24.52
C PRO A 919 -10.15 24.95 24.34
N TYR A 920 -10.34 26.27 24.17
CA TYR A 920 -11.68 26.82 23.95
C TYR A 920 -12.24 26.39 22.59
N HIS A 921 -11.40 26.33 21.55
CA HIS A 921 -11.76 25.89 20.20
C HIS A 921 -12.28 24.44 20.21
N GLU A 922 -11.60 23.54 20.92
CA GLU A 922 -12.05 22.15 21.05
C GLU A 922 -13.33 21.99 21.87
N ILE A 923 -13.50 22.79 22.92
CA ILE A 923 -14.76 22.84 23.66
C ILE A 923 -15.86 23.42 22.75
N GLY A 924 -15.54 24.39 21.90
CA GLY A 924 -16.44 24.98 20.92
C GLY A 924 -16.98 23.92 19.94
N HIS A 925 -16.16 22.98 19.50
CA HIS A 925 -16.62 21.86 18.67
C HIS A 925 -17.72 21.05 19.36
N GLN A 926 -17.69 20.87 20.69
CA GLN A 926 -18.76 20.19 21.46
C GLN A 926 -20.11 20.91 21.41
N HIS A 927 -20.16 22.13 20.87
CA HIS A 927 -21.37 22.95 20.75
C HIS A 927 -21.82 23.17 19.30
N GLN A 928 -21.14 22.56 18.32
CA GLN A 928 -21.56 22.62 16.91
C GLN A 928 -22.66 21.60 16.61
N TRP A 929 -23.80 22.08 16.11
CA TRP A 929 -24.91 21.23 15.71
C TRP A 929 -24.65 20.59 14.36
N ALA A 930 -24.84 19.27 14.24
CA ALA A 930 -24.58 18.55 12.98
C ALA A 930 -25.37 19.12 11.78
N ASP A 931 -26.61 19.59 12.01
CA ASP A 931 -27.47 20.19 10.99
C ASP A 931 -27.11 21.65 10.66
N GLU A 932 -26.25 22.28 11.46
CA GLU A 932 -25.63 23.59 11.17
C GLU A 932 -24.30 23.43 10.39
N GLN A 933 -23.74 22.21 10.32
CA GLN A 933 -22.46 21.97 9.65
C GLN A 933 -22.64 21.71 8.14
N PHE A 934 -22.06 22.60 7.33
CA PHE A 934 -21.87 22.47 5.87
C PHE A 934 -20.42 22.81 5.49
N SER A 935 -20.04 22.61 4.23
CA SER A 935 -18.68 22.88 3.73
C SER A 935 -18.11 24.23 4.24
N GLY A 936 -16.91 24.19 4.81
CA GLY A 936 -16.20 25.35 5.37
C GLY A 936 -16.53 25.68 6.85
N THR A 937 -17.60 25.12 7.42
CA THR A 937 -18.03 25.47 8.81
C THR A 937 -17.29 24.72 9.92
N GLY A 938 -16.78 23.52 9.65
CA GLY A 938 -16.29 22.59 10.68
C GLY A 938 -15.28 23.23 11.64
N GLU A 939 -14.31 23.97 11.10
CA GLU A 939 -13.25 24.65 11.86
C GLU A 939 -13.54 26.13 12.14
N ALA A 940 -14.72 26.63 11.74
CA ALA A 940 -15.07 28.05 11.78
C ALA A 940 -16.21 28.38 12.75
N SER A 941 -17.32 27.61 12.73
CA SER A 941 -18.49 27.95 13.55
C SER A 941 -18.27 27.69 15.04
N ASN A 942 -17.41 26.74 15.41
CA ASN A 942 -16.96 26.55 16.79
C ASN A 942 -16.29 27.80 17.37
N ASN A 943 -15.56 28.57 16.56
CA ASN A 943 -14.89 29.79 17.01
C ASN A 943 -15.84 30.91 17.44
N VAL A 944 -17.11 30.86 17.03
CA VAL A 944 -18.14 31.79 17.53
C VAL A 944 -18.33 31.61 19.04
N PHE A 945 -18.32 30.36 19.53
CA PHE A 945 -18.38 30.03 20.95
C PHE A 945 -17.12 30.47 21.70
N VAL A 946 -15.96 30.33 21.07
CA VAL A 946 -14.66 30.77 21.62
C VAL A 946 -14.68 32.27 21.91
N VAL A 947 -14.99 33.07 20.90
CA VAL A 947 -15.01 34.54 21.03
C VAL A 947 -16.06 34.99 22.04
N TYR A 948 -17.24 34.36 22.07
CA TYR A 948 -18.26 34.66 23.07
C TYR A 948 -17.80 34.33 24.50
N ALA A 949 -17.21 33.15 24.72
CA ALA A 949 -16.72 32.75 26.03
C ALA A 949 -15.61 33.66 26.54
N MET A 950 -14.71 34.11 25.65
CA MET A 950 -13.68 35.10 25.98
C MET A 950 -14.29 36.43 26.42
N ASN A 951 -15.29 36.93 25.67
CA ASN A 951 -16.01 38.15 26.03
C ASN A 951 -16.67 38.06 27.41
N VAL A 952 -17.40 36.98 27.68
CA VAL A 952 -18.09 36.75 28.97
C VAL A 952 -17.11 36.59 30.14
N THR A 953 -15.96 35.95 29.92
CA THR A 953 -14.95 35.71 30.96
C THR A 953 -13.98 36.87 31.16
N GLY A 954 -14.12 37.96 30.39
CA GLY A 954 -13.25 39.14 30.48
C GLY A 954 -11.87 38.95 29.85
N VAL A 955 -11.68 37.92 29.02
CA VAL A 955 -10.47 37.72 28.23
C VAL A 955 -10.54 38.63 27.01
N VAL A 956 -9.59 39.55 26.88
CA VAL A 956 -9.57 40.53 25.79
C VAL A 956 -8.99 39.90 24.52
N PRO A 957 -9.74 39.83 23.40
CA PRO A 957 -9.29 39.13 22.20
C PRO A 957 -8.01 39.68 21.57
N SER A 958 -7.69 40.97 21.77
CA SER A 958 -6.45 41.57 21.27
C SER A 958 -5.17 41.06 21.97
N ARG A 959 -5.30 40.30 23.07
CA ARG A 959 -4.19 39.69 23.80
C ARG A 959 -3.89 38.26 23.37
N ILE A 960 -4.64 37.76 22.39
CA ILE A 960 -4.43 36.47 21.75
C ILE A 960 -3.66 36.71 20.46
N GLU A 961 -2.64 35.89 20.19
CA GLU A 961 -1.77 36.04 19.03
C GLU A 961 -2.52 35.96 17.67
N ASN A 962 -3.80 35.52 17.65
CA ASN A 962 -4.62 35.31 16.46
C ASN A 962 -5.85 36.25 16.34
N ASP A 963 -5.67 37.36 15.61
CA ASP A 963 -6.52 37.90 14.52
C ASP A 963 -8.04 38.10 14.57
N VAL A 964 -8.75 37.96 15.70
CA VAL A 964 -10.23 38.10 15.68
C VAL A 964 -10.80 39.53 15.82
N THR A 965 -9.97 40.56 16.03
CA THR A 965 -10.48 41.94 16.13
C THR A 965 -10.97 42.44 14.76
N PRO A 966 -11.92 43.40 14.72
CA PRO A 966 -12.42 43.96 13.45
C PRO A 966 -11.29 44.47 12.53
N GLU A 967 -10.25 45.07 13.11
CA GLU A 967 -9.09 45.63 12.39
C GLU A 967 -8.28 44.53 11.70
N LYS A 968 -8.11 43.39 12.37
CA LYS A 968 -7.31 42.28 11.86
C LYS A 968 -8.09 41.38 10.89
N ARG A 969 -9.42 41.26 11.06
CA ARG A 969 -10.26 40.53 10.10
C ARG A 969 -10.49 41.30 8.79
N LYS A 970 -10.45 42.64 8.82
CA LYS A 970 -10.74 43.47 7.64
C LYS A 970 -9.85 43.16 6.42
N PRO A 971 -8.51 43.07 6.52
CA PRO A 971 -7.67 42.73 5.37
C PRO A 971 -7.98 41.35 4.75
N ILE A 972 -8.30 40.36 5.59
CA ILE A 972 -8.69 39.01 5.15
C ILE A 972 -9.97 39.08 4.31
N ARG A 973 -10.96 39.82 4.80
CA ARG A 973 -12.23 40.07 4.09
C ARG A 973 -12.04 40.83 2.79
N ASP A 974 -11.27 41.92 2.81
CA ASP A 974 -11.02 42.75 1.63
C ASP A 974 -10.35 41.91 0.52
N LYS A 975 -9.37 41.06 0.89
CA LYS A 975 -8.72 40.13 -0.02
C LYS A 975 -9.70 39.11 -0.61
N TYR A 976 -10.52 38.48 0.22
CA TYR A 976 -11.50 37.49 -0.23
C TYR A 976 -12.47 38.08 -1.28
N PHE A 977 -12.93 39.32 -1.09
CA PHE A 977 -13.77 39.98 -2.08
C PHE A 977 -13.01 40.41 -3.34
N ALA A 978 -11.76 40.86 -3.21
CA ALA A 978 -10.93 41.24 -4.36
C ALA A 978 -10.62 40.04 -5.28
N ASP A 979 -10.47 38.84 -4.71
CA ASP A 979 -10.16 37.61 -5.45
C ASP A 979 -11.40 36.96 -6.11
N GLY A 980 -12.59 37.52 -5.91
CA GLY A 980 -13.85 37.00 -6.44
C GLY A 980 -14.48 35.94 -5.53
N ALA A 981 -15.14 36.42 -4.46
CA ALA A 981 -15.75 35.59 -3.42
C ALA A 981 -16.40 34.30 -3.92
N ASN A 982 -15.86 33.16 -3.47
CA ASN A 982 -16.34 31.82 -3.77
C ASN A 982 -16.39 30.97 -2.49
N TRP A 983 -17.59 30.77 -1.97
CA TRP A 983 -17.77 30.07 -0.70
C TRP A 983 -17.36 28.59 -0.72
N GLN A 984 -17.42 27.92 -1.88
CA GLN A 984 -17.05 26.50 -1.96
C GLN A 984 -15.54 26.27 -1.95
N LYS A 985 -14.76 27.30 -2.29
CA LYS A 985 -13.33 27.17 -2.52
C LYS A 985 -12.50 27.94 -1.50
N ASP A 986 -12.85 29.19 -1.26
CA ASP A 986 -11.98 30.16 -0.59
C ASP A 986 -12.54 30.66 0.76
N TRP A 987 -13.71 30.17 1.19
CA TRP A 987 -14.33 30.47 2.49
C TRP A 987 -13.80 29.53 3.58
N GLY A 988 -12.50 29.63 3.83
CA GLY A 988 -11.80 28.92 4.90
C GLY A 988 -12.01 29.53 6.30
N VAL A 989 -11.39 28.91 7.31
CA VAL A 989 -11.59 29.17 8.76
C VAL A 989 -11.82 30.64 9.15
N PHE A 990 -10.84 31.51 8.90
CA PHE A 990 -10.91 32.90 9.36
C PHE A 990 -11.81 33.79 8.48
N VAL A 991 -11.98 33.46 7.21
CA VAL A 991 -12.93 34.12 6.30
C VAL A 991 -14.37 33.81 6.74
N ALA A 992 -14.63 32.55 7.06
CA ALA A 992 -15.89 32.09 7.63
C ALA A 992 -16.16 32.73 9.00
N LEU A 993 -15.18 32.72 9.90
CA LEU A 993 -15.29 33.40 11.20
C LEU A 993 -15.62 34.89 11.05
N ASP A 994 -15.01 35.60 10.10
CA ASP A 994 -15.34 37.01 9.83
C ASP A 994 -16.80 37.20 9.41
N THR A 995 -17.32 36.30 8.58
CA THR A 995 -18.74 36.29 8.19
C THR A 995 -19.64 36.16 9.42
N TYR A 996 -19.31 35.26 10.35
CA TYR A 996 -20.06 35.07 11.58
C TYR A 996 -19.95 36.27 12.54
N MET A 997 -18.75 36.81 12.72
CA MET A 997 -18.53 37.93 13.63
C MET A 997 -19.25 39.20 13.17
N LEU A 998 -19.36 39.46 11.85
CA LEU A 998 -20.17 40.57 11.33
C LEU A 998 -21.67 40.45 11.66
N LEU A 999 -22.20 39.23 11.76
CA LEU A 999 -23.58 39.01 12.20
C LEU A 999 -23.72 39.28 13.71
N ALA A 1000 -22.76 38.84 14.53
CA ALA A 1000 -22.73 39.19 15.96
C ALA A 1000 -22.60 40.70 16.19
N GLU A 1001 -21.83 41.40 15.37
CA GLU A 1001 -21.66 42.86 15.45
C GLU A 1001 -22.91 43.62 15.01
N GLY A 1002 -23.60 43.13 13.98
CA GLY A 1002 -24.83 43.74 13.46
C GLY A 1002 -26.06 43.53 14.33
N PHE A 1003 -26.19 42.37 14.98
CA PHE A 1003 -27.41 41.95 15.68
C PHE A 1003 -27.19 41.65 17.17
N GLY A 1004 -25.95 41.68 17.65
CA GLY A 1004 -25.56 41.24 18.99
C GLY A 1004 -25.51 39.71 19.12
N TRP A 1005 -24.98 39.23 20.25
CA TRP A 1005 -24.90 37.80 20.56
C TRP A 1005 -26.28 37.11 20.67
N GLN A 1006 -27.36 37.88 20.81
CA GLN A 1006 -28.73 37.32 20.80
C GLN A 1006 -29.06 36.62 19.49
N PHE A 1007 -28.49 37.07 18.37
CA PHE A 1007 -28.64 36.40 17.07
C PHE A 1007 -28.26 34.92 17.13
N TYR A 1008 -27.11 34.60 17.71
CA TYR A 1008 -26.62 33.21 17.81
C TYR A 1008 -27.35 32.40 18.88
N LYS A 1009 -27.83 33.03 19.95
CA LYS A 1009 -28.69 32.37 20.95
C LYS A 1009 -30.01 31.93 20.31
N ASP A 1010 -30.64 32.83 19.57
CA ASP A 1010 -31.91 32.56 18.88
C ASP A 1010 -31.72 31.55 17.74
N LEU A 1011 -30.59 31.63 17.01
CA LEU A 1011 -30.26 30.65 15.97
C LEU A 1011 -30.01 29.26 16.57
N SER A 1012 -29.27 29.18 17.68
CA SER A 1012 -29.08 27.91 18.42
C SER A 1012 -30.41 27.37 18.95
N ALA A 1013 -31.36 28.24 19.33
CA ALA A 1013 -32.70 27.82 19.72
C ALA A 1013 -33.47 27.16 18.56
N VAL A 1014 -33.26 27.61 17.32
CA VAL A 1014 -33.81 26.93 16.12
C VAL A 1014 -33.25 25.52 16.02
N TYR A 1015 -31.92 25.37 16.04
CA TYR A 1015 -31.27 24.06 15.86
C TYR A 1015 -31.57 23.08 17.01
N THR A 1016 -31.55 23.54 18.26
CA THR A 1016 -31.90 22.72 19.44
C THR A 1016 -33.36 22.26 19.45
N SER A 1017 -34.24 22.91 18.68
CA SER A 1017 -35.65 22.52 18.54
C SER A 1017 -35.93 21.55 17.38
N LEU A 1018 -34.93 21.24 16.54
CA LEU A 1018 -35.13 20.39 15.37
C LEU A 1018 -35.48 18.96 15.76
N THR A 1019 -36.55 18.43 15.16
CA THR A 1019 -36.99 17.04 15.31
C THR A 1019 -36.64 16.16 14.10
N PHE A 1020 -35.93 16.72 13.12
CA PHE A 1020 -35.53 16.06 11.88
C PHE A 1020 -34.10 16.45 11.50
N ARG A 1021 -33.46 15.65 10.63
CA ARG A 1021 -32.14 15.96 10.06
C ARG A 1021 -32.29 16.73 8.76
N ILE A 1022 -31.48 17.76 8.59
CA ILE A 1022 -31.37 18.51 7.35
C ILE A 1022 -30.46 17.71 6.41
N GLY A 1023 -30.87 17.63 5.14
CA GLY A 1023 -30.24 16.81 4.11
C GLY A 1023 -28.81 17.23 3.74
N ASP A 1024 -28.57 17.47 2.46
CA ASP A 1024 -27.26 17.82 1.95
C ASP A 1024 -26.79 19.24 2.33
N ASP A 1025 -25.54 19.55 1.99
CA ASP A 1025 -24.92 20.87 2.22
C ASP A 1025 -25.75 22.02 1.63
N SER A 1026 -26.38 21.83 0.46
CA SER A 1026 -27.20 22.87 -0.16
C SER A 1026 -28.42 23.18 0.71
N ALA A 1027 -29.12 22.14 1.18
CA ALA A 1027 -30.25 22.28 2.08
C ALA A 1027 -29.85 22.97 3.40
N ARG A 1028 -28.69 22.63 3.97
CA ARG A 1028 -28.16 23.25 5.19
C ARG A 1028 -27.83 24.73 5.01
N VAL A 1029 -27.19 25.09 3.90
CA VAL A 1029 -26.94 26.50 3.54
C VAL A 1029 -28.25 27.28 3.42
N GLN A 1030 -29.24 26.75 2.69
CA GLN A 1030 -30.54 27.42 2.56
C GLN A 1030 -31.21 27.59 3.92
N PHE A 1031 -31.22 26.53 4.75
CA PHE A 1031 -31.84 26.56 6.06
C PHE A 1031 -31.15 27.57 7.01
N TYR A 1032 -29.81 27.63 6.99
CA TYR A 1032 -29.03 28.58 7.77
C TYR A 1032 -29.38 30.03 7.41
N ILE A 1033 -29.44 30.36 6.11
CA ILE A 1033 -29.80 31.71 5.63
C ILE A 1033 -31.24 32.07 6.02
N GLN A 1034 -32.20 31.15 5.79
CA GLN A 1034 -33.60 31.38 6.16
C GLN A 1034 -33.77 31.59 7.66
N SER A 1035 -33.10 30.78 8.47
CA SER A 1035 -33.13 30.88 9.93
C SER A 1035 -32.51 32.20 10.39
N GLY A 1036 -31.37 32.59 9.81
CA GLY A 1036 -30.74 33.89 10.01
C GLY A 1036 -31.68 35.07 9.73
N CYS A 1037 -32.41 35.04 8.61
CA CYS A 1037 -33.40 36.09 8.30
C CYS A 1037 -34.54 36.15 9.34
N LYS A 1038 -35.04 34.99 9.78
CA LYS A 1038 -36.11 34.89 10.77
C LYS A 1038 -35.68 35.42 12.14
N VAL A 1039 -34.51 35.04 12.63
CA VAL A 1039 -34.04 35.45 13.96
C VAL A 1039 -33.58 36.91 14.00
N SER A 1040 -32.91 37.39 12.95
CA SER A 1040 -32.52 38.80 12.82
C SER A 1040 -33.70 39.73 12.51
N LYS A 1041 -34.82 39.19 12.01
CA LYS A 1041 -35.96 39.93 11.46
C LYS A 1041 -35.53 40.92 10.37
N ARG A 1042 -34.55 40.51 9.56
CA ARG A 1042 -33.98 41.28 8.44
C ARG A 1042 -33.74 40.37 7.24
N ASN A 1043 -33.79 40.94 6.05
CA ASN A 1043 -33.41 40.24 4.84
C ASN A 1043 -31.87 40.15 4.72
N LEU A 1044 -31.31 38.96 4.98
CA LEU A 1044 -29.87 38.69 4.89
C LEU A 1044 -29.40 38.19 3.52
N VAL A 1045 -30.30 38.08 2.52
CA VAL A 1045 -29.93 37.61 1.17
C VAL A 1045 -28.82 38.46 0.55
N PRO A 1046 -28.85 39.80 0.58
CA PRO A 1046 -27.78 40.61 0.00
C PRO A 1046 -26.42 40.39 0.68
N PHE A 1047 -26.42 40.09 1.98
CA PHE A 1047 -25.20 39.79 2.73
C PHE A 1047 -24.60 38.47 2.25
N PHE A 1048 -25.34 37.35 2.34
CA PHE A 1048 -24.81 36.04 1.95
C PHE A 1048 -24.49 35.92 0.46
N ALA A 1049 -25.26 36.57 -0.42
CA ALA A 1049 -24.96 36.62 -1.85
C ALA A 1049 -23.61 37.31 -2.12
N LYS A 1050 -23.25 38.36 -1.37
CA LYS A 1050 -21.96 39.03 -1.52
C LYS A 1050 -20.80 38.12 -1.12
N TRP A 1051 -20.99 37.29 -0.09
CA TRP A 1051 -20.04 36.26 0.34
C TRP A 1051 -19.93 35.07 -0.61
N GLY A 1052 -20.70 35.04 -1.70
CA GLY A 1052 -20.64 34.02 -2.75
C GLY A 1052 -21.59 32.84 -2.52
N PHE A 1053 -22.41 32.84 -1.47
CA PHE A 1053 -23.33 31.74 -1.19
C PHE A 1053 -24.47 31.64 -2.24
N PRO A 1054 -24.85 30.42 -2.67
CA PRO A 1054 -26.02 30.22 -3.50
C PRO A 1054 -27.26 30.49 -2.67
N VAL A 1055 -28.09 31.43 -3.13
CA VAL A 1055 -29.39 31.70 -2.52
C VAL A 1055 -30.48 31.31 -3.50
N MET A 1056 -31.13 30.19 -3.23
CA MET A 1056 -32.20 29.64 -4.07
C MET A 1056 -33.48 30.49 -3.96
N GLN A 1057 -34.33 30.43 -4.99
CA GLN A 1057 -35.56 31.22 -5.05
C GLN A 1057 -36.46 31.06 -3.80
N PRO A 1058 -36.72 29.83 -3.27
CA PRO A 1058 -37.53 29.69 -2.06
C PRO A 1058 -36.94 30.42 -0.84
N THR A 1059 -35.61 30.46 -0.71
CA THR A 1059 -34.93 31.22 0.35
C THR A 1059 -35.07 32.73 0.14
N ARG A 1060 -35.02 33.19 -1.11
CA ARG A 1060 -35.24 34.61 -1.45
C ARG A 1060 -36.66 35.04 -1.10
N ASP A 1061 -37.66 34.20 -1.37
CA ASP A 1061 -39.06 34.48 -1.06
C ASP A 1061 -39.28 34.59 0.46
N VAL A 1062 -38.74 33.63 1.23
CA VAL A 1062 -38.83 33.64 2.70
C VAL A 1062 -38.12 34.85 3.30
N CYS A 1063 -36.89 35.15 2.88
CA CYS A 1063 -36.13 36.28 3.41
C CYS A 1063 -36.64 37.64 2.91
N GLY A 1064 -37.25 37.70 1.73
CA GLY A 1064 -37.78 38.92 1.11
C GLY A 1064 -38.99 39.50 1.85
N ALA A 1065 -39.67 38.71 2.69
CA ALA A 1065 -40.75 39.18 3.56
C ALA A 1065 -40.24 40.07 4.72
N PHE A 1066 -38.94 40.08 5.00
CA PHE A 1066 -38.34 40.90 6.05
C PHE A 1066 -37.78 42.22 5.48
N PRO A 1067 -37.78 43.30 6.27
CA PRO A 1067 -37.17 44.57 5.84
C PRO A 1067 -35.67 44.41 5.58
N ALA A 1068 -35.14 45.23 4.67
CA ALA A 1068 -33.72 45.24 4.35
C ALA A 1068 -32.87 45.53 5.60
N TRP A 1069 -31.71 44.90 5.71
CA TRP A 1069 -30.71 45.25 6.71
C TRP A 1069 -29.98 46.53 6.29
N ALA A 1070 -30.40 47.67 6.84
CA ALA A 1070 -29.87 48.99 6.47
C ALA A 1070 -28.39 49.15 6.86
N GLU A 1071 -27.98 48.52 7.96
CA GLU A 1071 -26.63 48.54 8.52
C GLU A 1071 -25.74 47.44 7.93
N ASN A 1072 -26.15 46.79 6.83
CA ASN A 1072 -25.36 45.75 6.18
C ASN A 1072 -23.94 46.28 5.85
N PRO A 1073 -22.88 45.70 6.42
CA PRO A 1073 -21.52 46.19 6.27
C PRO A 1073 -20.93 45.89 4.87
N MET A 1074 -21.67 45.19 4.01
CA MET A 1074 -21.24 44.87 2.65
C MET A 1074 -21.51 46.02 1.67
N PRO A 1075 -20.58 46.31 0.73
CA PRO A 1075 -20.84 47.25 -0.36
C PRO A 1075 -22.08 46.82 -1.17
N ARG A 1076 -22.93 47.76 -1.58
CA ARG A 1076 -24.12 47.48 -2.41
C ARG A 1076 -23.70 46.66 -3.64
N LEU A 1077 -24.44 45.59 -3.94
CA LEU A 1077 -24.29 44.83 -5.17
C LEU A 1077 -24.58 45.78 -6.34
N VAL A 1078 -23.58 46.00 -7.20
CA VAL A 1078 -23.84 46.66 -8.49
C VAL A 1078 -24.64 45.64 -9.32
N PRO A 1079 -25.81 46.03 -9.87
CA PRO A 1079 -26.73 45.11 -10.54
C PRO A 1079 -26.11 44.26 -11.64
#